data_AF-A0A667Y3B4-F1
#
_entry.id   AF-A0A667Y3B4-F1
#
_cell.length_a   1.000
_cell.length_b   1.000
_cell.length_c   1.000
_cell.angle_alpha   90.00
_cell.angle_beta   90.00
_cell.angle_gamma   90.00
#
_symmetry.space_group_name_H-M   'P 1'
#
loop_
_entity.id
_entity.type
_entity.pdbx_description
1 polymer ?
#
loop_
_entity_poly.entity_id
_entity_poly.type
_entity_poly.pdbx_seq_one_letter_code
_entity_poly.pdbx_strand_id
1 'polypeptide(L)'
;MAANAGSMFQYWKRFDLQQLQKELDATATQLANRQDESEQSRKKLIDLSREFKKNTPEDLRKQVAPLLKSFQGEIDALSKRSKEAEAAFLNVYKKLIDVPDPVPVLELAQQLQLKLQKMHDIETENTKLRETLEDYNKEFAEVKNQEVTIKSLKEKIREYEQSLKNQAENLAQEKQLQLHNDYAEKERYKLRIDTHSFFFLHFAALETTQAELFDLKTKYDEESTAKYVFPLMCVCVCACRAEAAQREAESLREQLSATNQSLQLAGQIQANPDKVEQPVEAVSRSSLEAELGAKERETTQLVEDVQRLQASLTKLRETTSSQITQLEQQLSAKTATLKELEEKLQKQADYEEVKKELSLKSLIFILVQFLCLSPPSHCQDSSKPLEVLLLERNRSLQSESASLRIANTELSGRYAELQVEFSAAVRTSAEQKELILKLEHDLSTIQSMTSLPRPDAEGSDLSNMDNIPEPIKEATAMFTGTSLNKAGLPQGQMDSLLSIISSQRERFRSRNQELEAESRSMQQTMQALQSELDSLRADNIKLYEKIKFLQSYPGRAGGSDDTVMRYSSQYEERLDPFASFSKRERQRRYLSLSPWDKATLSLGRVILSNKMARTIAFFYTLFLHCLVFLVLYKTAWSESIGRDCTAFCAKKYSDHLHRFHENDDNL
;
A
#
# COMPACT_ATOMS: atom_id res chain seq x y z
N MET A 1 28.51 35.53 25.78
CA MET A 1 27.75 34.38 26.33
C MET A 1 26.55 34.94 27.07
N ALA A 2 25.39 35.03 26.42
CA ALA A 2 24.16 35.42 27.11
C ALA A 2 23.69 34.24 27.97
N ALA A 3 23.44 34.47 29.26
CA ALA A 3 22.94 33.42 30.14
C ALA A 3 21.60 32.89 29.59
N ASN A 4 21.47 31.57 29.48
CA ASN A 4 20.25 30.92 29.04
C ASN A 4 19.09 31.34 29.96
N ALA A 5 17.94 31.74 29.43
CA ALA A 5 16.76 32.15 30.20
C ALA A 5 16.39 31.12 31.29
N GLY A 6 16.59 29.82 31.01
CA GLY A 6 16.39 28.76 32.00
C GLY A 6 17.37 28.82 33.19
N SER A 7 18.63 29.21 32.95
CA SER A 7 19.61 29.38 34.03
C SER A 7 19.31 30.60 34.91
N MET A 8 18.84 31.70 34.31
CA MET A 8 18.42 32.89 35.03
C MET A 8 17.17 32.63 35.86
N PHE A 9 16.18 31.92 35.31
CA PHE A 9 14.99 31.49 36.04
C PHE A 9 15.35 30.66 37.29
N GLN A 10 16.22 29.67 37.14
CA GLN A 10 16.66 28.83 38.27
C GLN A 10 17.41 29.63 39.33
N TYR A 11 18.23 30.60 38.94
CA TYR A 11 18.92 31.48 39.88
C TYR A 11 17.94 32.33 40.69
N TRP A 12 17.03 33.07 40.03
CA TRP A 12 16.08 33.95 40.72
C TRP A 12 15.07 33.20 41.58
N LYS A 13 14.67 31.99 41.15
CA LYS A 13 13.82 31.11 41.95
C LYS A 13 14.50 30.66 43.25
N ARG A 14 15.83 30.44 43.22
CA ARG A 14 16.61 30.10 44.42
C ARG A 14 16.95 31.31 45.27
N PHE A 15 17.11 32.47 44.65
CA PHE A 15 17.38 33.73 45.34
C PHE A 15 16.19 34.18 46.19
N ASP A 16 14.95 33.85 45.77
CA ASP A 16 13.70 34.12 46.50
C ASP A 16 13.59 35.57 47.00
N LEU A 17 13.43 36.48 46.03
CA LEU A 17 13.36 37.92 46.30
C LEU A 17 12.22 38.26 47.27
N GLN A 18 11.10 37.53 47.23
CA GLN A 18 9.96 37.78 48.11
C GLN A 18 10.29 37.49 49.57
N GLN A 19 11.02 36.40 49.85
CA GLN A 19 11.47 36.09 51.19
C GLN A 19 12.45 37.15 51.69
N LEU A 20 13.40 37.57 50.86
CA LEU A 20 14.35 38.64 51.20
C LEU A 20 13.63 39.97 51.48
N GLN A 21 12.62 40.33 50.68
CA GLN A 21 11.81 41.54 50.89
C GLN A 21 11.10 41.51 52.25
N LYS A 22 10.49 40.38 52.63
CA LYS A 22 9.85 40.20 53.96
C LYS A 22 10.84 40.34 55.11
N GLU A 23 12.04 39.77 54.98
CA GLU A 23 13.09 39.88 56.00
C GLU A 23 13.60 41.31 56.14
N LEU A 24 13.74 42.03 55.02
CA LEU A 24 14.12 43.44 55.00
C LEU A 24 13.03 44.34 55.61
N ASP A 25 11.75 44.10 55.32
CA ASP A 25 10.61 44.81 55.94
C ASP A 25 10.58 44.63 57.46
N ALA A 26 10.77 43.40 57.93
CA ALA A 26 10.84 43.09 59.35
C ALA A 26 12.02 43.83 60.02
N THR A 27 13.18 43.83 59.36
CA THR A 27 14.38 44.52 59.84
C THR A 27 14.19 46.05 59.86
N ALA A 28 13.57 46.62 58.83
CA ALA A 28 13.27 48.06 58.75
C ALA A 28 12.29 48.48 59.86
N THR A 29 11.27 47.67 60.15
CA THR A 29 10.31 47.89 61.24
C THR A 29 11.02 47.86 62.60
N GLN A 30 11.89 46.87 62.84
CA GLN A 30 12.68 46.79 64.06
C GLN A 30 13.64 47.98 64.20
N LEU A 31 14.20 48.47 63.09
CA LEU A 31 15.11 49.61 63.07
C LEU A 31 14.40 50.89 63.50
N ALA A 32 13.18 51.13 63.01
CA ALA A 32 12.36 52.27 63.42
C ALA A 32 12.07 52.25 64.94
N ASN A 33 11.68 51.09 65.48
CA ASN A 33 11.46 50.94 66.93
C ASN A 33 12.75 51.23 67.73
N ARG A 34 13.91 50.75 67.25
CA ARG A 34 15.20 51.00 67.91
C ARG A 34 15.65 52.46 67.82
N GLN A 35 15.32 53.16 66.74
CA GLN A 35 15.55 54.60 66.65
C GLN A 35 14.76 55.35 67.74
N ASP A 36 13.47 55.05 67.89
CA ASP A 36 12.62 55.66 68.91
C ASP A 36 13.12 55.36 70.34
N GLU A 37 13.49 54.11 70.63
CA GLU A 37 14.06 53.71 71.93
C GLU A 37 15.40 54.41 72.21
N SER A 38 16.27 54.53 71.21
CA SER A 38 17.55 55.23 71.31
C SER A 38 17.36 56.72 71.60
N GLU A 39 16.43 57.38 70.90
CA GLU A 39 16.14 58.79 71.14
C GLU A 39 15.51 59.05 72.52
N GLN A 40 14.62 58.17 72.97
CA GLN A 40 14.06 58.22 74.33
C GLN A 40 15.13 57.98 75.41
N SER A 41 16.00 56.99 75.24
CA SER A 41 17.06 56.68 76.19
C SER A 41 18.10 57.81 76.28
N ARG A 42 18.45 58.42 75.13
CA ARG A 42 19.31 59.63 75.09
C ARG A 42 18.68 60.79 75.84
N LYS A 43 17.36 61.02 75.67
CA LYS A 43 16.64 62.06 76.42
C LYS A 43 16.67 61.81 77.93
N LYS A 44 16.40 60.58 78.37
CA LYS A 44 16.49 60.17 79.78
C LYS A 44 17.90 60.40 80.35
N LEU A 45 18.95 60.06 79.61
CA LEU A 45 20.34 60.32 80.03
C LEU A 45 20.66 61.81 80.18
N ILE A 46 20.14 62.66 79.29
CA ILE A 46 20.30 64.12 79.39
C ILE A 46 19.60 64.65 80.65
N ASP A 47 18.39 64.19 80.93
CA ASP A 47 17.62 64.60 82.11
C ASP A 47 18.32 64.16 83.40
N LEU A 48 18.77 62.90 83.49
CA LEU A 48 19.57 62.39 84.62
C LEU A 48 20.89 63.16 84.79
N SER A 49 21.58 63.50 83.70
CA SER A 49 22.81 64.30 83.76
C SER A 49 22.54 65.72 84.31
N ARG A 50 21.39 66.31 83.95
CA ARG A 50 20.97 67.62 84.44
C ARG A 50 20.60 67.56 85.92
N GLU A 51 19.88 66.52 86.34
CA GLU A 51 19.52 66.29 87.74
C GLU A 51 20.75 66.05 88.62
N PHE A 52 21.69 65.22 88.16
CA PHE A 52 23.00 65.02 88.81
C PHE A 52 23.73 66.36 88.98
N LYS A 53 23.80 67.18 87.93
CA LYS A 53 24.43 68.51 88.03
C LYS A 53 23.75 69.40 89.07
N LYS A 54 22.41 69.35 89.20
CA LYS A 54 21.65 70.17 90.15
C LYS A 54 21.86 69.75 91.61
N ASN A 55 21.96 68.45 91.87
CA ASN A 55 21.92 67.88 93.23
C ASN A 55 23.32 67.59 93.82
N THR A 56 24.41 67.85 93.09
CA THR A 56 25.78 67.48 93.48
C THR A 56 26.63 68.69 93.91
N PRO A 57 27.44 68.59 94.99
CA PRO A 57 28.37 69.65 95.43
C PRO A 57 29.42 70.02 94.38
N GLU A 58 29.89 71.27 94.41
CA GLU A 58 30.64 71.91 93.32
C GLU A 58 32.01 71.27 93.05
N ASP A 59 32.71 70.80 94.09
CA ASP A 59 34.02 70.16 93.97
C ASP A 59 33.95 68.80 93.25
N LEU A 60 32.92 68.00 93.55
CA LEU A 60 32.68 66.74 92.86
C LEU A 60 32.22 66.98 91.42
N ARG A 61 31.45 68.05 91.18
CA ARG A 61 31.04 68.47 89.82
C ARG A 61 32.25 68.80 88.95
N LYS A 62 33.28 69.46 89.49
CA LYS A 62 34.52 69.78 88.75
C LYS A 62 35.32 68.54 88.36
N GLN A 63 35.38 67.52 89.24
CA GLN A 63 36.08 66.26 88.96
C GLN A 63 35.33 65.37 87.94
N VAL A 64 34.00 65.33 88.01
CA VAL A 64 33.18 64.47 87.15
C VAL A 64 32.85 65.12 85.79
N ALA A 65 32.93 66.44 85.66
CA ALA A 65 32.60 67.16 84.42
C ALA A 65 33.41 66.71 83.17
N PRO A 66 34.74 66.49 83.23
CA PRO A 66 35.51 65.96 82.09
C PRO A 66 35.02 64.57 81.67
N LEU A 67 34.71 63.70 82.65
CA LEU A 67 34.22 62.35 82.41
C LEU A 67 32.84 62.37 81.71
N LEU A 68 31.89 63.15 82.23
CA LEU A 68 30.57 63.33 81.61
C LEU A 68 30.68 63.87 80.18
N LYS A 69 31.60 64.80 79.93
CA LYS A 69 31.84 65.37 78.61
C LYS A 69 32.45 64.34 77.64
N SER A 70 33.32 63.46 78.12
CA SER A 70 33.87 62.35 77.33
C SER A 70 32.80 61.29 76.97
N PHE A 71 31.96 60.89 77.93
CA PHE A 71 30.83 59.98 77.66
C PHE A 71 29.83 60.60 76.70
N GLN A 72 29.55 61.91 76.84
CA GLN A 72 28.68 62.61 75.90
C GLN A 72 29.27 62.60 74.48
N GLY A 73 30.58 62.87 74.34
CA GLY A 73 31.27 62.79 73.05
C GLY A 73 31.19 61.39 72.41
N GLU A 74 31.40 60.33 73.18
CA GLU A 74 31.31 58.96 72.69
C GLU A 74 29.86 58.57 72.30
N ILE A 75 28.87 58.97 73.10
CA ILE A 75 27.44 58.74 72.79
C ILE A 75 27.04 59.48 71.51
N ASP A 76 27.50 60.72 71.33
CA ASP A 76 27.21 61.51 70.13
C ASP A 76 27.90 60.92 68.90
N ALA A 77 29.16 60.44 69.02
CA ALA A 77 29.88 59.75 67.96
C ALA A 77 29.21 58.42 67.58
N LEU A 78 28.80 57.62 68.57
CA LEU A 78 28.07 56.36 68.36
C LEU A 78 26.71 56.62 67.69
N SER A 79 25.98 57.64 68.14
CA SER A 79 24.69 58.05 67.55
C SER A 79 24.86 58.47 66.09
N LYS A 80 25.92 59.22 65.78
CA LYS A 80 26.22 59.62 64.41
C LYS A 80 26.51 58.41 63.52
N ARG A 81 27.36 57.49 63.96
CA ARG A 81 27.68 56.26 63.23
C ARG A 81 26.44 55.36 63.03
N SER A 82 25.58 55.26 64.05
CA SER A 82 24.33 54.51 63.96
C SER A 82 23.40 55.13 62.92
N LYS A 83 23.17 56.45 62.98
CA LYS A 83 22.33 57.16 62.01
C LYS A 83 22.84 57.04 60.57
N GLU A 84 24.16 57.07 60.36
CA GLU A 84 24.76 56.87 59.04
C GLU A 84 24.56 55.43 58.53
N ALA A 85 24.75 54.41 59.38
CA ALA A 85 24.51 53.01 59.02
C ALA A 85 23.03 52.72 58.74
N GLU A 86 22.13 53.26 59.57
CA GLU A 86 20.67 53.18 59.40
C GLU A 86 20.22 53.85 58.10
N ALA A 87 20.75 55.04 57.80
CA ALA A 87 20.46 55.74 56.56
C ALA A 87 20.95 54.97 55.33
N ALA A 88 22.14 54.36 55.40
CA ALA A 88 22.66 53.52 54.33
C ALA A 88 21.79 52.28 54.09
N PHE A 89 21.37 51.60 55.16
CA PHE A 89 20.44 50.47 55.08
C PHE A 89 19.11 50.87 54.46
N LEU A 90 18.48 51.95 54.95
CA LEU A 90 17.19 52.43 54.44
C LEU A 90 17.25 52.86 52.96
N ASN A 91 18.40 53.38 52.50
CA ASN A 91 18.61 53.71 51.08
C ASN A 91 18.62 52.46 50.19
N VAL A 92 19.31 51.39 50.63
CA VAL A 92 19.32 50.10 49.92
C VAL A 92 17.95 49.43 49.96
N TYR A 93 17.33 49.40 51.15
CA TYR A 93 15.98 48.85 51.36
C TYR A 93 14.94 49.48 50.42
N LYS A 94 14.86 50.81 50.35
CA LYS A 94 13.93 51.52 49.45
C LYS A 94 14.09 51.12 47.98
N LYS A 95 15.31 50.81 47.54
CA LYS A 95 15.56 50.39 46.15
C LYS A 95 15.17 48.94 45.88
N LEU A 96 15.14 48.07 46.90
CA LEU A 96 14.89 46.64 46.78
C LEU A 96 13.43 46.25 47.02
N ILE A 97 12.72 47.00 47.87
CA ILE A 97 11.34 46.67 48.24
C ILE A 97 10.35 46.89 47.10
N ASP A 98 10.59 47.91 46.27
CA ASP A 98 9.73 48.24 45.12
C ASP A 98 10.03 47.38 43.87
N VAL A 99 11.03 46.49 43.93
CA VAL A 99 11.40 45.67 42.78
C VAL A 99 10.39 44.53 42.62
N PRO A 100 9.69 44.44 41.47
CA PRO A 100 8.79 43.33 41.21
C PRO A 100 9.58 42.03 41.05
N ASP A 101 8.99 40.92 41.50
CA ASP A 101 9.60 39.60 41.37
C ASP A 101 9.82 39.24 39.88
N PRO A 102 11.07 38.97 39.44
CA PRO A 102 11.35 38.60 38.05
C PRO A 102 10.97 37.15 37.71
N VAL A 103 10.71 36.29 38.71
CA VAL A 103 10.45 34.85 38.49
C VAL A 103 9.26 34.58 37.57
N PRO A 104 8.08 35.24 37.70
CA PRO A 104 6.94 34.99 36.82
C PRO A 104 7.22 35.37 35.36
N VAL A 105 7.94 36.48 35.13
CA VAL A 105 8.30 36.94 33.78
C VAL A 105 9.32 35.98 33.15
N LEU A 106 10.30 35.53 33.92
CA LEU A 106 11.30 34.56 33.47
C LEU A 106 10.69 33.18 33.20
N GLU A 107 9.68 32.76 33.98
CA GLU A 107 8.93 31.53 33.73
C GLU A 107 8.19 31.59 32.39
N LEU A 108 7.47 32.69 32.14
CA LEU A 108 6.78 32.91 30.88
C LEU A 108 7.77 32.94 29.71
N ALA A 109 8.91 33.62 29.87
CA ALA A 109 9.97 33.65 28.86
C ALA A 109 10.53 32.25 28.58
N GLN A 110 10.74 31.43 29.61
CA GLN A 110 11.17 30.04 29.46
C GLN A 110 10.12 29.20 28.72
N GLN A 111 8.84 29.36 29.05
CA GLN A 111 7.75 28.68 28.36
C GLN A 111 7.63 29.09 26.89
N LEU A 112 7.76 30.39 26.59
CA LEU A 112 7.79 30.88 25.21
C LEU A 112 8.99 30.31 24.44
N GLN A 113 10.17 30.26 25.06
CA GLN A 113 11.35 29.71 24.41
C GLN A 113 11.18 28.21 24.08
N LEU A 114 10.56 27.43 24.98
CA LEU A 114 10.22 26.03 24.72
C LEU A 114 9.18 25.89 23.59
N LYS A 115 8.17 26.75 23.55
CA LYS A 115 7.17 26.77 22.47
C LYS A 115 7.81 27.13 21.13
N LEU A 116 8.72 28.10 21.11
CA LEU A 116 9.43 28.53 19.91
C LEU A 116 10.34 27.42 19.37
N GLN A 117 11.04 26.70 20.25
CA GLN A 117 11.83 25.53 19.84
C GLN A 117 10.95 24.45 19.19
N LYS A 118 9.81 24.11 19.82
CA LYS A 118 8.85 23.15 19.25
C LYS A 118 8.28 23.62 17.90
N MET A 119 7.97 24.90 17.78
CA MET A 119 7.49 25.50 16.53
C MET A 119 8.53 25.35 15.42
N HIS A 120 9.80 25.64 15.72
CA HIS A 120 10.89 25.47 14.77
C HIS A 120 11.06 24.00 14.35
N ASP A 121 11.01 23.06 15.31
CA ASP A 121 11.10 21.63 15.01
C ASP A 121 9.96 21.20 14.06
N ILE A 122 8.72 21.61 14.32
CA ILE A 122 7.55 21.35 13.46
C ILE A 122 7.72 22.00 12.08
N GLU A 123 8.24 23.21 12.00
CA GLU A 123 8.50 23.90 10.73
C GLU A 123 9.56 23.15 9.90
N THR A 124 10.62 22.63 10.54
CA THR A 124 11.61 21.79 9.87
C THR A 124 11.06 20.44 9.42
N GLU A 125 10.08 19.88 10.13
CA GLU A 125 9.38 18.67 9.71
C GLU A 125 8.43 18.96 8.54
N ASN A 126 7.69 20.07 8.58
CA ASN A 126 6.77 20.47 7.52
C ASN A 126 7.50 20.72 6.20
N THR A 127 8.65 21.38 6.26
CA THR A 127 9.52 21.60 5.09
C THR A 127 10.01 20.27 4.50
N LYS A 128 10.50 19.34 5.33
CA LYS A 128 10.88 17.99 4.87
C LYS A 128 9.70 17.23 4.26
N LEU A 129 8.51 17.30 4.87
CA LEU A 129 7.32 16.65 4.32
C LEU A 129 6.94 17.23 2.96
N ARG A 130 7.03 18.56 2.79
CA ARG A 130 6.81 19.22 1.50
C ARG A 130 7.83 18.78 0.45
N GLU A 131 9.11 18.69 0.82
CA GLU A 131 10.16 18.16 -0.07
C GLU A 131 9.85 16.72 -0.48
N THR A 132 9.46 15.84 0.46
CA THR A 132 9.09 14.45 0.12
C THR A 132 7.86 14.36 -0.78
N LEU A 133 6.86 15.24 -0.59
CA LEU A 133 5.69 15.30 -1.47
C LEU A 133 6.06 15.80 -2.87
N GLU A 134 7.00 16.73 -2.98
CA GLU A 134 7.50 17.19 -4.27
C GLU A 134 8.26 16.08 -5.01
N ASP A 135 9.08 15.32 -4.29
CA ASP A 135 9.80 14.17 -4.84
C ASP A 135 8.84 13.07 -5.31
N TYR A 136 7.82 12.72 -4.50
CA TYR A 136 6.78 11.78 -4.95
C TYR A 136 6.03 12.29 -6.18
N ASN A 137 5.71 13.58 -6.25
CA ASN A 137 5.07 14.16 -7.44
C ASN A 137 5.95 14.05 -8.70
N LYS A 138 7.28 14.18 -8.56
CA LYS A 138 8.23 13.94 -9.65
C LYS A 138 8.23 12.47 -10.06
N GLU A 139 8.27 11.54 -9.11
CA GLU A 139 8.18 10.10 -9.40
C GLU A 139 6.85 9.74 -10.10
N PHE A 140 5.72 10.31 -9.66
CA PHE A 140 4.43 10.13 -10.35
C PHE A 140 4.45 10.65 -11.79
N ALA A 141 5.10 11.78 -12.04
CA ALA A 141 5.26 12.31 -13.39
C ALA A 141 6.11 11.38 -14.28
N GLU A 142 7.19 10.81 -13.73
CA GLU A 142 8.02 9.83 -14.43
C GLU A 142 7.25 8.55 -14.75
N VAL A 143 6.50 7.99 -13.78
CA VAL A 143 5.66 6.79 -14.00
C VAL A 143 4.60 7.05 -15.07
N LYS A 144 3.96 8.23 -15.06
CA LYS A 144 2.99 8.61 -16.10
C LYS A 144 3.63 8.67 -17.49
N ASN A 145 4.87 9.15 -17.60
CA ASN A 145 5.62 9.16 -18.85
C ASN A 145 5.99 7.72 -19.31
N GLN A 146 6.38 6.86 -18.36
CA GLN A 146 6.60 5.44 -18.65
C GLN A 146 5.33 4.74 -19.14
N GLU A 147 4.15 5.07 -18.60
CA GLU A 147 2.87 4.52 -19.07
C GLU A 147 2.59 4.88 -20.54
N VAL A 148 2.90 6.12 -20.96
CA VAL A 148 2.82 6.55 -22.36
C VAL A 148 3.76 5.73 -23.24
N THR A 149 4.99 5.51 -22.77
CA THR A 149 5.97 4.68 -23.49
C THR A 149 5.48 3.23 -23.63
N ILE A 150 4.95 2.64 -22.56
CA ILE A 150 4.37 1.29 -22.57
C ILE A 150 3.19 1.21 -23.55
N LYS A 151 2.30 2.20 -23.59
CA LYS A 151 1.20 2.25 -24.57
C LYS A 151 1.73 2.26 -26.00
N SER A 152 2.75 3.06 -26.30
CA SER A 152 3.36 3.09 -27.63
C SER A 152 4.01 1.77 -28.02
N LEU A 153 4.67 1.08 -27.08
CA LEU A 153 5.29 -0.22 -27.32
C LEU A 153 4.24 -1.32 -27.52
N LYS A 154 3.16 -1.30 -26.74
CA LYS A 154 2.02 -2.23 -26.93
C LYS A 154 1.36 -2.06 -28.29
N GLU A 155 1.23 -0.81 -28.76
CA GLU A 155 0.66 -0.56 -30.09
C GLU A 155 1.58 -1.08 -31.21
N LYS A 156 2.90 -0.85 -31.10
CA LYS A 156 3.87 -1.46 -32.04
C LYS A 156 3.82 -2.99 -32.04
N ILE A 157 3.65 -3.62 -30.88
CA ILE A 157 3.49 -5.09 -30.80
C ILE A 157 2.22 -5.52 -31.55
N ARG A 158 1.10 -4.83 -31.36
CA ARG A 158 -0.14 -5.11 -32.12
C ARG A 158 0.05 -4.94 -33.63
N GLU A 159 0.74 -3.88 -34.05
CA GLU A 159 1.03 -3.64 -35.47
C GLU A 159 1.87 -4.79 -36.05
N TYR A 160 2.90 -5.25 -35.33
CA TYR A 160 3.70 -6.41 -35.76
C TYR A 160 2.90 -7.71 -35.77
N GLU A 161 2.08 -7.97 -34.75
CA GLU A 161 1.20 -9.14 -34.69
C GLU A 161 0.20 -9.15 -35.85
N GLN A 162 -0.42 -8.01 -36.16
CA GLN A 162 -1.34 -7.87 -37.28
C GLN A 162 -0.62 -8.04 -38.62
N SER A 163 0.59 -7.49 -38.76
CA SER A 163 1.41 -7.68 -39.96
C SER A 163 1.78 -9.15 -40.17
N LEU A 164 2.21 -9.85 -39.12
CA LEU A 164 2.50 -11.28 -39.15
C LEU A 164 1.26 -12.11 -39.48
N LYS A 165 0.11 -11.78 -38.90
CA LYS A 165 -1.16 -12.46 -39.21
C LYS A 165 -1.54 -12.28 -40.66
N ASN A 166 -1.48 -11.06 -41.19
CA ASN A 166 -1.75 -10.77 -42.60
C ASN A 166 -0.77 -11.52 -43.52
N GLN A 167 0.52 -11.59 -43.17
CA GLN A 167 1.51 -12.37 -43.92
C GLN A 167 1.18 -13.87 -43.90
N ALA A 168 0.81 -14.42 -42.74
CA ALA A 168 0.41 -15.82 -42.61
C ALA A 168 -0.88 -16.14 -43.39
N GLU A 169 -1.87 -15.25 -43.35
CA GLU A 169 -3.10 -15.38 -44.15
C GLU A 169 -2.81 -15.32 -45.65
N ASN A 170 -1.96 -14.39 -46.10
CA ASN A 170 -1.55 -14.30 -47.50
C ASN A 170 -0.81 -15.57 -47.96
N LEU A 171 0.13 -16.07 -47.17
CA LEU A 171 0.84 -17.33 -47.43
C LEU A 171 -0.11 -18.53 -47.48
N ALA A 172 -1.09 -18.59 -46.57
CA ALA A 172 -2.10 -19.64 -46.56
C ALA A 172 -3.01 -19.59 -47.79
N GLN A 173 -3.45 -18.39 -48.19
CA GLN A 173 -4.24 -18.17 -49.41
C GLN A 173 -3.43 -18.56 -50.65
N GLU A 174 -2.16 -18.17 -50.72
CA GLU A 174 -1.26 -18.55 -51.83
C GLU A 174 -1.12 -20.09 -51.91
N LYS A 175 -0.90 -20.75 -50.77
CA LYS A 175 -0.82 -22.22 -50.71
C LYS A 175 -2.14 -22.90 -51.08
N GLN A 176 -3.26 -22.35 -50.66
CA GLN A 176 -4.58 -22.85 -51.02
C GLN A 176 -4.84 -22.72 -52.53
N LEU A 177 -4.45 -21.59 -53.13
CA LEU A 177 -4.54 -21.36 -54.57
C LEU A 177 -3.62 -22.33 -55.34
N GLN A 178 -2.40 -22.55 -54.86
CA GLN A 178 -1.48 -23.55 -55.42
C GLN A 178 -2.09 -24.95 -55.38
N LEU A 179 -2.60 -25.40 -54.23
CA LEU A 179 -3.26 -26.72 -54.11
C LEU A 179 -4.48 -26.85 -55.02
N HIS A 180 -5.28 -25.79 -55.14
CA HIS A 180 -6.43 -25.78 -56.03
C HIS A 180 -6.00 -25.91 -57.51
N ASN A 181 -4.95 -25.18 -57.92
CA ASN A 181 -4.40 -25.27 -59.27
C ASN A 181 -3.80 -26.66 -59.55
N ASP A 182 -3.01 -27.21 -58.62
CA ASP A 182 -2.45 -28.56 -58.73
C ASP A 182 -3.54 -29.63 -58.83
N TYR A 183 -4.62 -29.48 -58.06
CA TYR A 183 -5.77 -30.39 -58.13
C TYR A 183 -6.48 -30.28 -59.48
N ALA A 184 -6.73 -29.07 -59.96
CA ALA A 184 -7.33 -28.83 -61.28
C ALA A 184 -6.45 -29.38 -62.42
N GLU A 185 -5.12 -29.28 -62.30
CA GLU A 185 -4.19 -29.86 -63.26
C GLU A 185 -4.19 -31.39 -63.20
N LYS A 186 -4.22 -32.00 -62.01
CA LYS A 186 -4.37 -33.46 -61.86
C LYS A 186 -5.67 -33.99 -62.46
N GLU A 187 -6.78 -33.29 -62.28
CA GLU A 187 -8.06 -33.63 -62.91
C GLU A 187 -7.97 -33.55 -64.44
N ARG A 188 -7.35 -32.49 -64.99
CA ARG A 188 -7.11 -32.38 -66.44
C ARG A 188 -6.21 -33.49 -66.96
N TYR A 189 -5.18 -33.86 -66.21
CA TYR A 189 -4.28 -34.95 -66.56
C TYR A 189 -4.99 -36.30 -66.56
N LYS A 190 -5.82 -36.56 -65.54
CA LYS A 190 -6.65 -37.77 -65.45
C LYS A 190 -7.63 -37.86 -66.62
N LEU A 191 -8.34 -36.78 -66.93
CA LEU A 191 -9.22 -36.72 -68.10
C LEU A 191 -8.45 -36.99 -69.40
N ARG A 192 -7.24 -36.47 -69.54
CA ARG A 192 -6.38 -36.70 -70.72
C ARG A 192 -5.93 -38.17 -70.82
N ILE A 193 -5.64 -38.84 -69.69
CA ILE A 193 -5.37 -40.28 -69.66
C ILE A 193 -6.63 -41.07 -70.04
N ASP A 194 -7.79 -40.73 -69.48
CA ASP A 194 -9.05 -41.41 -69.77
C ASP A 194 -9.43 -41.28 -71.25
N THR A 195 -9.23 -40.10 -71.87
CA THR A 195 -9.45 -39.92 -73.31
C THR A 195 -8.42 -40.68 -74.15
N HIS A 196 -7.14 -40.73 -73.75
CA HIS A 196 -6.14 -41.55 -74.42
C HIS A 196 -6.45 -43.05 -74.31
N SER A 197 -6.89 -43.52 -73.15
CA SER A 197 -7.30 -44.91 -72.91
C SER A 197 -8.53 -45.28 -73.74
N PHE A 198 -9.53 -44.40 -73.78
CA PHE A 198 -10.71 -44.56 -74.62
C PHE A 198 -10.33 -44.62 -76.11
N PHE A 199 -9.47 -43.71 -76.57
CA PHE A 199 -8.99 -43.71 -77.95
C PHE A 199 -8.20 -44.99 -78.28
N PHE A 200 -7.34 -45.45 -77.37
CA PHE A 200 -6.60 -46.70 -77.54
C PHE A 200 -7.52 -47.92 -77.64
N LEU A 201 -8.54 -47.99 -76.78
CA LEU A 201 -9.55 -49.06 -76.82
C LEU A 201 -10.33 -49.05 -78.13
N HIS A 202 -10.72 -47.87 -78.60
CA HIS A 202 -11.44 -47.71 -79.86
C HIS A 202 -10.56 -48.03 -81.08
N PHE A 203 -9.26 -47.72 -81.02
CA PHE A 203 -8.29 -48.08 -82.05
C PHE A 203 -8.07 -49.60 -82.09
N ALA A 204 -7.91 -50.26 -80.95
CA ALA A 204 -7.81 -51.71 -80.86
C ALA A 204 -9.06 -52.42 -81.41
N ALA A 205 -10.26 -51.89 -81.13
CA ALA A 205 -11.51 -52.41 -81.69
C ALA A 205 -11.61 -52.22 -83.22
N LEU A 206 -11.05 -51.13 -83.76
CA LEU A 206 -10.94 -50.92 -85.20
C LEU A 206 -9.95 -51.91 -85.83
N GLU A 207 -8.82 -52.20 -85.20
CA GLU A 207 -7.88 -53.22 -85.68
C GLU A 207 -8.51 -54.62 -85.67
N THR A 208 -9.28 -54.98 -84.63
CA THR A 208 -9.96 -56.29 -84.60
C THR A 208 -11.01 -56.41 -85.69
N THR A 209 -11.83 -55.36 -85.91
CA THR A 209 -12.83 -55.38 -87.00
C THR A 209 -12.18 -55.37 -88.38
N GLN A 210 -11.03 -54.70 -88.54
CA GLN A 210 -10.24 -54.76 -89.76
C GLN A 210 -9.65 -56.15 -90.00
N ALA A 211 -9.16 -56.82 -88.97
CA ALA A 211 -8.68 -58.20 -89.04
C ALA A 211 -9.82 -59.17 -89.41
N GLU A 212 -11.00 -59.02 -88.80
CA GLU A 212 -12.19 -59.81 -89.15
C GLU A 212 -12.64 -59.60 -90.60
N LEU A 213 -12.58 -58.35 -91.11
CA LEU A 213 -12.85 -58.05 -92.52
C LEU A 213 -11.80 -58.65 -93.46
N PHE A 214 -10.52 -58.66 -93.05
CA PHE A 214 -9.46 -59.29 -93.81
C PHE A 214 -9.64 -60.82 -93.88
N ASP A 215 -10.04 -61.45 -92.79
CA ASP A 215 -10.38 -62.87 -92.76
C ASP A 215 -11.60 -63.19 -93.64
N LEU A 216 -12.64 -62.33 -93.61
CA LEU A 216 -13.82 -62.51 -94.44
C LEU A 216 -13.50 -62.31 -95.94
N LYS A 217 -12.63 -61.35 -96.27
CA LYS A 217 -12.09 -61.13 -97.61
C LYS A 217 -11.32 -62.36 -98.09
N THR A 218 -10.47 -62.92 -97.24
CA THR A 218 -9.71 -64.15 -97.53
C THR A 218 -10.64 -65.32 -97.80
N LYS A 219 -11.68 -65.50 -96.97
CA LYS A 219 -12.70 -66.54 -97.16
C LYS A 219 -13.54 -66.35 -98.43
N TYR A 220 -13.87 -65.12 -98.80
CA TYR A 220 -14.55 -64.82 -100.06
C TYR A 220 -13.66 -65.10 -101.27
N ASP A 221 -12.38 -64.73 -101.20
CA ASP A 221 -11.41 -65.01 -102.26
C ASP A 221 -11.21 -66.54 -102.41
N GLU A 222 -11.13 -67.30 -101.30
CA GLU A 222 -11.14 -68.76 -101.29
C GLU A 222 -12.41 -69.36 -101.93
N GLU A 223 -13.60 -68.84 -101.61
CA GLU A 223 -14.87 -69.31 -102.18
C GLU A 223 -15.03 -68.94 -103.67
N SER A 224 -14.51 -67.78 -104.09
CA SER A 224 -14.49 -67.36 -105.49
C SER A 224 -13.50 -68.20 -106.33
N THR A 225 -12.36 -68.58 -105.73
CA THR A 225 -11.38 -69.49 -106.34
C THR A 225 -11.92 -70.92 -106.41
N ALA A 226 -12.73 -71.33 -105.42
CA ALA A 226 -13.42 -72.62 -105.39
C ALA A 226 -14.52 -72.78 -106.47
N LYS A 227 -15.01 -71.70 -107.11
CA LYS A 227 -15.99 -71.78 -108.21
C LYS A 227 -15.41 -72.08 -109.60
N TYR A 228 -14.09 -72.14 -109.76
CA TYR A 228 -13.45 -72.43 -111.06
C TYR A 228 -12.63 -73.73 -111.11
N VAL A 229 -12.55 -74.50 -110.01
CA VAL A 229 -11.78 -75.75 -109.95
C VAL A 229 -12.57 -76.84 -109.23
N PHE A 230 -13.67 -77.29 -109.84
CA PHE A 230 -14.50 -78.40 -109.37
C PHE A 230 -14.84 -79.30 -110.56
N PRO A 231 -13.91 -80.18 -111.00
CA PRO A 231 -14.07 -81.61 -110.67
C PRO A 231 -12.75 -82.45 -110.74
N LEU A 232 -12.06 -82.75 -109.63
CA LEU A 232 -11.15 -83.93 -109.52
C LEU A 232 -10.72 -84.32 -108.09
N MET A 233 -11.51 -84.09 -107.04
CA MET A 233 -11.13 -84.64 -105.72
C MET A 233 -12.32 -85.10 -104.90
N CYS A 234 -13.17 -85.91 -105.55
CA CYS A 234 -14.31 -86.62 -105.00
C CYS A 234 -14.02 -88.13 -104.80
N VAL A 235 -12.83 -88.53 -104.33
CA VAL A 235 -12.52 -89.97 -104.07
C VAL A 235 -11.76 -90.26 -102.76
N CYS A 236 -11.15 -89.29 -102.06
CA CYS A 236 -10.37 -89.60 -100.83
C CYS A 236 -10.99 -89.22 -99.48
N VAL A 237 -12.17 -88.60 -99.43
CA VAL A 237 -12.81 -88.19 -98.15
C VAL A 237 -14.04 -89.06 -97.79
N CYS A 238 -14.44 -89.98 -98.68
CA CYS A 238 -15.49 -90.98 -98.42
C CYS A 238 -14.97 -92.30 -97.81
N ALA A 239 -13.66 -92.47 -97.58
CA ALA A 239 -13.08 -93.72 -97.07
C ALA A 239 -12.72 -93.72 -95.56
N CYS A 240 -12.73 -92.57 -94.87
CA CYS A 240 -12.28 -92.50 -93.47
C CYS A 240 -13.36 -92.04 -92.47
N ARG A 241 -14.64 -92.07 -92.89
CA ARG A 241 -15.81 -91.68 -92.07
C ARG A 241 -16.79 -92.85 -91.84
N ALA A 242 -16.27 -94.06 -91.66
CA ALA A 242 -17.06 -95.28 -91.49
C ALA A 242 -16.61 -96.26 -90.37
N GLU A 243 -15.57 -95.98 -89.57
CA GLU A 243 -15.19 -96.84 -88.42
C GLU A 243 -15.32 -96.16 -87.03
N ALA A 244 -15.63 -94.87 -87.00
CA ALA A 244 -15.67 -94.04 -85.78
C ALA A 244 -17.07 -93.87 -85.16
N ALA A 245 -18.05 -94.72 -85.49
CA ALA A 245 -19.44 -94.57 -85.03
C ALA A 245 -20.10 -95.85 -84.48
N GLN A 246 -19.32 -96.84 -84.02
CA GLN A 246 -19.88 -98.10 -83.50
C GLN A 246 -19.26 -98.63 -82.20
N ARG A 247 -18.34 -97.88 -81.54
CA ARG A 247 -17.73 -98.32 -80.26
C ARG A 247 -18.06 -97.47 -79.03
N GLU A 248 -18.99 -96.51 -79.15
CA GLU A 248 -19.60 -95.81 -78.00
C GLU A 248 -20.95 -96.41 -77.55
N ALA A 249 -21.42 -97.50 -78.17
CA ALA A 249 -22.70 -98.13 -77.86
C ALA A 249 -22.63 -99.42 -77.00
N GLU A 250 -21.43 -99.91 -76.66
CA GLU A 250 -21.23 -101.06 -75.73
C GLU A 250 -20.84 -100.62 -74.30
N SER A 251 -20.67 -99.31 -74.10
CA SER A 251 -20.30 -98.64 -72.85
C SER A 251 -21.37 -98.70 -71.73
N LEU A 252 -22.58 -99.17 -71.99
CA LEU A 252 -23.70 -99.03 -71.04
C LEU A 252 -24.61 -100.27 -70.88
N ARG A 253 -24.14 -101.48 -71.21
CA ARG A 253 -24.94 -102.71 -71.03
C ARG A 253 -24.32 -103.84 -70.19
N GLU A 254 -23.12 -103.66 -69.65
CA GLU A 254 -22.46 -104.63 -68.74
C GLU A 254 -22.23 -104.07 -67.32
N GLN A 255 -23.12 -103.17 -66.90
CA GLN A 255 -23.12 -102.53 -65.59
C GLN A 255 -23.80 -103.35 -64.48
N LEU A 256 -24.17 -104.63 -64.65
CA LEU A 256 -25.03 -105.26 -63.63
C LEU A 256 -24.99 -106.78 -63.47
N SER A 257 -23.84 -107.40 -63.71
CA SER A 257 -23.53 -108.72 -63.19
C SER A 257 -22.03 -108.92 -63.31
N ALA A 258 -21.25 -109.26 -62.32
CA ALA A 258 -21.58 -109.88 -61.08
C ALA A 258 -20.35 -109.64 -60.20
N THR A 259 -20.60 -109.10 -59.01
CA THR A 259 -20.03 -109.68 -57.79
C THR A 259 -18.60 -110.20 -57.90
N ASN A 260 -17.59 -109.32 -57.85
CA ASN A 260 -16.32 -109.79 -57.31
C ASN A 260 -15.32 -108.76 -56.78
N GLN A 261 -15.76 -107.61 -56.25
CA GLN A 261 -14.89 -106.86 -55.32
C GLN A 261 -15.64 -105.86 -54.44
N SER A 262 -16.81 -106.29 -53.95
CA SER A 262 -17.23 -105.95 -52.59
C SER A 262 -16.78 -107.11 -51.69
N LEU A 263 -15.56 -107.03 -51.19
CA LEU A 263 -15.12 -107.72 -49.99
C LEU A 263 -14.41 -106.66 -49.14
N GLN A 264 -15.23 -105.83 -48.48
CA GLN A 264 -15.45 -105.89 -47.03
C GLN A 264 -14.37 -105.13 -46.25
N LEU A 265 -14.74 -103.88 -45.94
CA LEU A 265 -14.52 -103.30 -44.62
C LEU A 265 -14.73 -104.34 -43.52
N ALA A 266 -13.87 -104.28 -42.49
CA ALA A 266 -14.15 -104.70 -41.12
C ALA A 266 -14.78 -106.10 -40.98
N GLY A 267 -14.00 -107.13 -40.72
CA GLY A 267 -13.20 -107.21 -39.52
C GLY A 267 -13.84 -108.25 -38.62
N GLN A 268 -13.09 -109.30 -38.29
CA GLN A 268 -13.21 -110.10 -37.08
C GLN A 268 -12.19 -111.25 -37.22
N ILE A 269 -11.16 -111.25 -36.36
CA ILE A 269 -11.06 -112.21 -35.26
C ILE A 269 -10.50 -113.57 -35.75
N GLN A 270 -9.19 -113.72 -35.49
CA GLN A 270 -8.65 -114.80 -34.65
C GLN A 270 -8.42 -116.19 -35.28
N ALA A 271 -7.41 -116.85 -34.71
CA ALA A 271 -7.04 -118.26 -34.81
C ALA A 271 -6.17 -118.66 -36.01
N ASN A 272 -4.86 -118.41 -35.87
CA ASN A 272 -3.85 -119.38 -36.31
C ASN A 272 -3.63 -120.36 -35.13
N PRO A 273 -3.82 -121.68 -35.29
CA PRO A 273 -3.65 -122.61 -34.19
C PRO A 273 -2.16 -122.95 -34.03
N ASP A 274 -1.69 -122.68 -32.81
CA ASP A 274 -1.00 -123.65 -31.97
C ASP A 274 -0.01 -124.62 -32.65
N LYS A 275 1.29 -124.31 -32.47
CA LYS A 275 2.27 -125.32 -32.10
C LYS A 275 3.45 -124.67 -31.36
N VAL A 276 3.55 -125.04 -30.08
CA VAL A 276 4.79 -125.25 -29.31
C VAL A 276 5.29 -124.06 -28.47
N GLU A 277 4.97 -124.17 -27.17
CA GLU A 277 5.82 -123.93 -25.97
C GLU A 277 6.00 -122.49 -25.40
N GLN A 278 5.70 -122.41 -24.10
CA GLN A 278 6.00 -121.41 -23.04
C GLN A 278 7.11 -120.37 -23.37
N PRO A 279 7.02 -119.06 -22.99
CA PRO A 279 6.41 -118.49 -21.76
C PRO A 279 5.63 -117.17 -22.00
N VAL A 280 4.29 -117.20 -21.98
CA VAL A 280 3.45 -116.03 -22.30
C VAL A 280 3.03 -115.22 -21.05
N GLU A 281 3.07 -115.79 -19.83
CA GLU A 281 2.60 -115.10 -18.62
C GLU A 281 3.46 -113.90 -18.17
N ALA A 282 4.77 -113.92 -18.40
CA ALA A 282 5.66 -112.80 -18.05
C ALA A 282 5.51 -111.62 -19.03
N VAL A 283 5.23 -111.89 -20.31
CA VAL A 283 5.02 -110.87 -21.34
C VAL A 283 3.61 -110.28 -21.22
N SER A 284 2.60 -111.08 -20.87
CA SER A 284 1.24 -110.56 -20.59
C SER A 284 1.17 -109.73 -19.31
N ARG A 285 1.87 -110.12 -18.24
CA ARG A 285 2.00 -109.29 -17.02
C ARG A 285 2.76 -107.99 -17.29
N SER A 286 3.89 -108.05 -18.00
CA SER A 286 4.66 -106.85 -18.36
C SER A 286 3.90 -105.91 -19.30
N SER A 287 3.11 -106.44 -20.24
CA SER A 287 2.25 -105.65 -21.12
C SER A 287 1.09 -104.99 -20.36
N LEU A 288 0.45 -105.71 -19.43
CA LEU A 288 -0.62 -105.17 -18.59
C LEU A 288 -0.10 -104.15 -17.57
N GLU A 289 1.10 -104.33 -17.01
CA GLU A 289 1.74 -103.35 -16.12
C GLU A 289 2.16 -102.09 -16.88
N ALA A 290 2.65 -102.22 -18.12
CA ALA A 290 2.95 -101.07 -18.98
C ALA A 290 1.67 -100.31 -19.39
N GLU A 291 0.57 -101.02 -19.67
CA GLU A 291 -0.72 -100.42 -20.00
C GLU A 291 -1.38 -99.77 -18.78
N LEU A 292 -1.30 -100.40 -17.59
CA LEU A 292 -1.75 -99.83 -16.32
C LEU A 292 -0.95 -98.57 -16.00
N GLY A 293 0.38 -98.60 -16.14
CA GLY A 293 1.23 -97.42 -15.97
C GLY A 293 0.97 -96.31 -16.99
N ALA A 294 0.60 -96.66 -18.23
CA ALA A 294 0.15 -95.68 -19.22
C ALA A 294 -1.20 -95.05 -18.84
N LYS A 295 -2.15 -95.86 -18.35
CA LYS A 295 -3.45 -95.38 -17.85
C LYS A 295 -3.32 -94.57 -16.57
N GLU A 296 -2.43 -94.93 -15.64
CA GLU A 296 -2.14 -94.14 -14.45
C GLU A 296 -1.55 -92.78 -14.82
N ARG A 297 -0.62 -92.73 -15.79
CA ARG A 297 -0.09 -91.46 -16.34
C ARG A 297 -1.18 -90.62 -17.03
N GLU A 298 -2.07 -91.25 -17.79
CA GLU A 298 -3.22 -90.57 -18.39
C GLU A 298 -4.17 -90.03 -17.31
N THR A 299 -4.38 -90.78 -16.24
CA THR A 299 -5.24 -90.37 -15.12
C THR A 299 -4.61 -89.20 -14.35
N THR A 300 -3.30 -89.22 -14.09
CA THR A 300 -2.60 -88.07 -13.48
C THR A 300 -2.65 -86.85 -14.38
N GLN A 301 -2.47 -87.02 -15.69
CA GLN A 301 -2.57 -85.92 -16.66
C GLN A 301 -3.99 -85.31 -16.68
N LEU A 302 -5.03 -86.15 -16.68
CA LEU A 302 -6.42 -85.69 -16.61
C LEU A 302 -6.73 -84.98 -15.28
N VAL A 303 -6.19 -85.46 -14.16
CA VAL A 303 -6.34 -84.80 -12.85
C VAL A 303 -5.66 -83.42 -12.85
N GLU A 304 -4.45 -83.32 -13.40
CA GLU A 304 -3.73 -82.04 -13.55
C GLU A 304 -4.50 -81.08 -14.48
N ASP A 305 -5.05 -81.58 -15.58
CA ASP A 305 -5.86 -80.77 -16.50
C ASP A 305 -7.16 -80.31 -15.85
N VAL A 306 -7.84 -81.16 -15.06
CA VAL A 306 -9.02 -80.77 -14.28
C VAL A 306 -8.67 -79.73 -13.23
N GLN A 307 -7.55 -79.87 -12.51
CA GLN A 307 -7.10 -78.87 -11.55
C GLN A 307 -6.74 -77.54 -12.23
N ARG A 308 -6.07 -77.58 -13.39
CA ARG A 308 -5.77 -76.39 -14.20
C ARG A 308 -7.04 -75.71 -14.70
N LEU A 309 -8.02 -76.47 -15.17
CA LEU A 309 -9.32 -75.96 -15.61
C LEU A 309 -10.11 -75.35 -14.43
N GLN A 310 -10.12 -76.01 -13.27
CA GLN A 310 -10.73 -75.48 -12.06
C GLN A 310 -10.09 -74.16 -11.64
N ALA A 311 -8.76 -74.07 -11.63
CA ALA A 311 -8.03 -72.83 -11.34
C ALA A 311 -8.32 -71.71 -12.37
N SER A 312 -8.46 -72.07 -13.66
CA SER A 312 -8.83 -71.11 -14.69
C SER A 312 -10.27 -70.60 -14.52
N LEU A 313 -11.20 -71.48 -14.12
CA LEU A 313 -12.59 -71.13 -13.83
C LEU A 313 -12.72 -70.25 -12.59
N THR A 314 -11.97 -70.53 -11.51
CA THR A 314 -11.98 -69.67 -10.30
C THR A 314 -11.40 -68.31 -10.64
N LYS A 315 -10.27 -68.24 -11.34
CA LYS A 315 -9.69 -66.97 -11.79
C LYS A 315 -10.66 -66.19 -12.68
N LEU A 316 -11.31 -66.85 -13.64
CA LEU A 316 -12.31 -66.20 -14.49
C LEU A 316 -13.48 -65.67 -13.65
N ARG A 317 -14.00 -66.46 -12.71
CA ARG A 317 -15.07 -66.07 -11.79
C ARG A 317 -14.69 -64.88 -10.90
N GLU A 318 -13.47 -64.84 -10.39
CA GLU A 318 -12.96 -63.71 -9.61
C GLU A 318 -12.83 -62.46 -10.47
N THR A 319 -12.27 -62.58 -11.68
CA THR A 319 -12.15 -61.44 -12.60
C THR A 319 -13.52 -60.88 -13.01
N THR A 320 -14.48 -61.74 -13.37
CA THR A 320 -15.84 -61.28 -13.72
C THR A 320 -16.56 -60.69 -12.52
N SER A 321 -16.42 -61.28 -11.32
CA SER A 321 -16.96 -60.71 -10.09
C SER A 321 -16.39 -59.31 -9.81
N SER A 322 -15.07 -59.14 -9.97
CA SER A 322 -14.43 -57.83 -9.79
C SER A 322 -14.92 -56.79 -10.80
N GLN A 323 -15.10 -57.19 -12.07
CA GLN A 323 -15.64 -56.32 -13.11
C GLN A 323 -17.10 -55.92 -12.84
N ILE A 324 -17.92 -56.87 -12.37
CA ILE A 324 -19.31 -56.58 -11.97
C ILE A 324 -19.32 -55.54 -10.85
N THR A 325 -18.52 -55.73 -9.79
CA THR A 325 -18.47 -54.76 -8.68
C THR A 325 -17.99 -53.36 -9.13
N GLN A 326 -17.02 -53.29 -10.05
CA GLN A 326 -16.56 -52.02 -10.61
C GLN A 326 -17.65 -51.33 -11.44
N LEU A 327 -18.37 -52.09 -12.28
CA LEU A 327 -19.48 -51.55 -13.08
C LEU A 327 -20.65 -51.11 -12.19
N GLU A 328 -20.99 -51.85 -11.14
CA GLU A 328 -22.00 -51.47 -10.15
C GLU A 328 -21.60 -50.18 -9.42
N GLN A 329 -20.33 -50.04 -9.03
CA GLN A 329 -19.83 -48.83 -8.42
C GLN A 329 -19.90 -47.63 -9.38
N GLN A 330 -19.49 -47.80 -10.64
CA GLN A 330 -19.62 -46.77 -11.67
C GLN A 330 -21.08 -46.38 -11.92
N LEU A 331 -21.99 -47.36 -11.97
CA LEU A 331 -23.42 -47.12 -12.16
C LEU A 331 -24.00 -46.35 -10.97
N SER A 332 -23.63 -46.71 -9.74
CA SER A 332 -24.05 -45.98 -8.53
C SER A 332 -23.55 -44.53 -8.53
N ALA A 333 -22.29 -44.30 -8.93
CA ALA A 333 -21.72 -42.96 -9.04
C ALA A 333 -22.42 -42.14 -10.13
N LYS A 334 -22.68 -42.73 -11.30
CA LYS A 334 -23.43 -42.06 -12.38
C LYS A 334 -24.85 -41.73 -11.97
N THR A 335 -25.56 -42.64 -11.29
CA THR A 335 -26.90 -42.38 -10.76
C THR A 335 -26.89 -41.26 -9.72
N ALA A 336 -25.89 -41.20 -8.84
CA ALA A 336 -25.74 -40.10 -7.89
C ALA A 336 -25.54 -38.75 -8.61
N THR A 337 -24.69 -38.70 -9.65
CA THR A 337 -24.50 -37.47 -10.44
C THR A 337 -25.74 -37.06 -11.21
N LEU A 338 -26.51 -38.02 -11.73
CA LEU A 338 -27.79 -37.74 -12.40
C LEU A 338 -28.78 -37.13 -11.41
N LYS A 339 -28.89 -37.69 -10.21
CA LYS A 339 -29.75 -37.13 -9.16
C LYS A 339 -29.34 -35.71 -8.77
N GLU A 340 -28.04 -35.44 -8.66
CA GLU A 340 -27.54 -34.07 -8.40
C GLU A 340 -27.88 -33.10 -9.55
N LEU A 341 -27.77 -33.57 -10.80
CA LEU A 341 -28.14 -32.77 -11.97
C LEU A 341 -29.66 -32.54 -12.06
N GLU A 342 -30.47 -33.54 -11.74
CA GLU A 342 -31.93 -33.41 -11.64
C GLU A 342 -32.32 -32.40 -10.55
N GLU A 343 -31.70 -32.45 -9.37
CA GLU A 343 -31.91 -31.45 -8.32
C GLU A 343 -31.50 -30.04 -8.77
N LYS A 344 -30.39 -29.91 -9.51
CA LYS A 344 -29.97 -28.62 -10.11
C LYS A 344 -30.98 -28.12 -11.14
N LEU A 345 -31.49 -29.01 -11.99
CA LEU A 345 -32.49 -28.67 -12.99
C LEU A 345 -33.81 -28.23 -12.34
N GLN A 346 -34.24 -28.93 -11.28
CA GLN A 346 -35.45 -28.60 -10.54
C GLN A 346 -35.32 -27.27 -9.78
N LYS A 347 -34.14 -26.96 -9.25
CA LYS A 347 -33.83 -25.63 -8.69
C LYS A 347 -33.88 -24.51 -9.74
N GLN A 348 -33.76 -24.84 -11.02
CA GLN A 348 -33.83 -23.90 -12.16
C GLN A 348 -35.19 -23.92 -12.87
N ALA A 349 -36.23 -24.52 -12.26
CA ALA A 349 -37.55 -24.62 -12.86
C ALA A 349 -38.24 -23.25 -13.08
N ASP A 350 -37.80 -22.21 -12.37
CA ASP A 350 -38.25 -20.81 -12.47
C ASP A 350 -37.65 -20.06 -13.67
N TYR A 351 -36.74 -20.67 -14.43
CA TYR A 351 -36.04 -20.02 -15.55
C TYR A 351 -37.00 -19.45 -16.62
N GLU A 352 -38.07 -20.16 -16.98
CA GLU A 352 -39.05 -19.68 -17.95
C GLU A 352 -39.88 -18.50 -17.43
N GLU A 353 -40.09 -18.41 -16.12
CA GLU A 353 -40.77 -17.27 -15.50
C GLU A 353 -39.85 -16.04 -15.47
N VAL A 354 -38.59 -16.22 -15.08
CA VAL A 354 -37.56 -15.16 -15.14
C VAL A 354 -37.33 -14.68 -16.58
N LYS A 355 -37.33 -15.58 -17.56
CA LYS A 355 -37.20 -15.25 -18.99
C LYS A 355 -38.41 -14.47 -19.50
N LYS A 356 -39.64 -14.83 -19.09
CA LYS A 356 -40.85 -14.07 -19.39
C LYS A 356 -40.78 -12.68 -18.78
N GLU A 357 -40.41 -12.55 -17.51
CA GLU A 357 -40.22 -11.24 -16.87
C GLU A 357 -39.16 -10.40 -17.58
N LEU A 358 -38.03 -11.00 -17.97
CA LEU A 358 -36.97 -10.31 -18.68
C LEU A 358 -37.43 -9.87 -20.07
N SER A 359 -38.21 -10.70 -20.77
CA SER A 359 -38.79 -10.34 -22.08
C SER A 359 -39.81 -9.20 -21.96
N LEU A 360 -40.62 -9.18 -20.90
CA LEU A 360 -41.53 -8.07 -20.60
C LEU A 360 -40.77 -6.80 -20.23
N LYS A 361 -39.73 -6.90 -19.40
CA LYS A 361 -38.83 -5.78 -19.05
C LYS A 361 -38.09 -5.27 -20.30
N SER A 362 -37.69 -6.16 -21.22
CA SER A 362 -37.09 -5.80 -22.51
C SER A 362 -38.08 -5.10 -23.44
N LEU A 363 -39.32 -5.58 -23.52
CA LEU A 363 -40.38 -4.93 -24.29
C LEU A 363 -40.69 -3.53 -23.74
N ILE A 364 -40.80 -3.41 -22.42
CA ILE A 364 -40.98 -2.14 -21.71
C ILE A 364 -39.78 -1.22 -21.95
N PHE A 365 -38.56 -1.74 -21.91
CA PHE A 365 -37.34 -0.97 -22.17
C PHE A 365 -37.30 -0.44 -23.61
N ILE A 366 -37.66 -1.25 -24.60
CA ILE A 366 -37.76 -0.84 -26.01
C ILE A 366 -38.86 0.23 -26.18
N LEU A 367 -40.00 0.08 -25.52
CA LEU A 367 -41.08 1.07 -25.51
C LEU A 367 -40.64 2.40 -24.88
N VAL A 368 -39.96 2.37 -23.75
CA VAL A 368 -39.43 3.56 -23.06
C VAL A 368 -38.33 4.25 -23.88
N GLN A 369 -37.46 3.47 -24.54
CA GLN A 369 -36.46 3.98 -25.48
C GLN A 369 -37.10 4.68 -26.68
N PHE A 370 -38.26 4.18 -27.16
CA PHE A 370 -38.98 4.74 -28.30
C PHE A 370 -39.80 5.99 -27.94
N LEU A 371 -40.24 6.14 -26.68
CA LEU A 371 -41.14 7.21 -26.25
C LEU A 371 -40.47 8.41 -25.58
N CYS A 372 -39.25 8.29 -25.03
CA CYS A 372 -38.72 9.35 -24.15
C CYS A 372 -37.65 10.30 -24.72
N LEU A 373 -37.03 10.09 -25.89
CA LEU A 373 -36.07 11.07 -26.45
C LEU A 373 -36.08 11.08 -28.01
N SER A 374 -35.95 12.29 -28.57
CA SER A 374 -36.05 12.79 -29.96
C SER A 374 -35.16 12.08 -31.05
N PRO A 375 -35.27 12.45 -32.35
CA PRO A 375 -35.25 11.57 -33.55
C PRO A 375 -33.85 11.08 -34.00
N PRO A 376 -33.75 10.16 -35.00
CA PRO A 376 -32.68 9.19 -35.10
C PRO A 376 -31.42 9.81 -35.68
N SER A 377 -30.44 10.06 -34.81
CA SER A 377 -29.07 10.31 -35.23
C SER A 377 -28.26 9.05 -35.00
N HIS A 378 -28.02 8.32 -36.10
CA HIS A 378 -26.96 7.34 -36.31
C HIS A 378 -26.63 6.42 -35.11
N CYS A 379 -27.18 5.20 -35.10
CA CYS A 379 -26.64 4.11 -34.29
C CYS A 379 -26.57 2.83 -35.12
N GLN A 380 -25.37 2.58 -35.61
CA GLN A 380 -24.90 1.31 -36.15
C GLN A 380 -24.47 0.36 -35.01
N ASP A 381 -25.17 0.41 -33.87
CA ASP A 381 -24.81 -0.24 -32.61
C ASP A 381 -25.76 -1.42 -32.28
N SER A 382 -26.18 -2.18 -33.30
CA SER A 382 -26.98 -3.41 -33.12
C SER A 382 -26.14 -4.64 -32.72
N SER A 383 -24.84 -4.49 -32.48
CA SER A 383 -23.90 -5.59 -32.27
C SER A 383 -23.46 -5.80 -30.81
N LYS A 384 -23.93 -4.99 -29.86
CA LYS A 384 -23.62 -5.21 -28.43
C LYS A 384 -24.52 -6.34 -27.89
N PRO A 385 -23.95 -7.46 -27.41
CA PRO A 385 -24.74 -8.53 -26.81
C PRO A 385 -25.57 -8.00 -25.65
N LEU A 386 -26.78 -8.54 -25.46
CA LEU A 386 -27.70 -8.16 -24.39
C LEU A 386 -27.04 -8.14 -23.01
N GLU A 387 -26.09 -9.05 -22.77
CA GLU A 387 -25.28 -9.11 -21.56
C GLU A 387 -24.47 -7.82 -21.32
N VAL A 388 -23.90 -7.22 -22.37
CA VAL A 388 -23.12 -5.97 -22.27
C VAL A 388 -24.04 -4.79 -21.93
N LEU A 389 -25.22 -4.72 -22.55
CA LEU A 389 -26.19 -3.67 -22.25
C LEU A 389 -26.76 -3.80 -20.83
N LEU A 390 -27.00 -5.03 -20.37
CA LEU A 390 -27.42 -5.30 -19.00
C LEU A 390 -26.32 -4.97 -17.99
N LEU A 391 -25.06 -5.29 -18.28
CA LEU A 391 -23.92 -4.92 -17.44
C LEU A 391 -23.73 -3.40 -17.39
N GLU A 392 -23.87 -2.71 -18.50
CA GLU A 392 -23.76 -1.25 -18.56
C GLU A 392 -24.90 -0.57 -17.78
N ARG A 393 -26.13 -1.07 -17.90
CA ARG A 393 -27.27 -0.61 -17.08
C ARG A 393 -27.13 -0.99 -15.61
N ASN A 394 -26.63 -2.18 -15.28
CA ASN A 394 -26.38 -2.57 -13.89
C ASN A 394 -25.30 -1.67 -13.27
N ARG A 395 -24.23 -1.37 -14.01
CA ARG A 395 -23.18 -0.44 -13.58
C ARG A 395 -23.73 0.99 -13.42
N SER A 396 -24.59 1.44 -14.35
CA SER A 396 -25.27 2.73 -14.26
C SER A 396 -26.18 2.81 -13.03
N LEU A 397 -27.00 1.78 -12.78
CA LEU A 397 -27.88 1.70 -11.62
C LEU A 397 -27.09 1.58 -10.31
N GLN A 398 -25.96 0.88 -10.31
CA GLN A 398 -25.05 0.86 -9.16
C GLN A 398 -24.44 2.24 -8.89
N SER A 399 -24.03 2.95 -9.94
CA SER A 399 -23.52 4.32 -9.84
C SER A 399 -24.60 5.28 -9.32
N GLU A 400 -25.81 5.19 -9.85
CA GLU A 400 -26.95 6.01 -9.43
C GLU A 400 -27.37 5.68 -7.98
N SER A 401 -27.38 4.40 -7.61
CA SER A 401 -27.64 3.95 -6.24
C SER A 401 -26.54 4.46 -5.28
N ALA A 402 -25.29 4.47 -5.70
CA ALA A 402 -24.19 5.03 -4.92
C ALA A 402 -24.34 6.56 -4.77
N SER A 403 -24.67 7.29 -5.84
CA SER A 403 -24.88 8.73 -5.76
C SER A 403 -26.08 9.09 -4.89
N LEU A 404 -27.18 8.33 -4.98
CA LEU A 404 -28.35 8.53 -4.13
C LEU A 404 -28.05 8.22 -2.67
N ARG A 405 -27.23 7.20 -2.37
CA ARG A 405 -26.76 6.93 -1.00
C ARG A 405 -25.95 8.10 -0.46
N ILE A 406 -25.01 8.63 -1.25
CA ILE A 406 -24.19 9.79 -0.85
C ILE A 406 -25.07 11.02 -0.61
N ALA A 407 -25.98 11.33 -1.54
CA ALA A 407 -26.90 12.44 -1.40
C ALA A 407 -27.80 12.30 -0.16
N ASN A 408 -28.26 11.07 0.15
CA ASN A 408 -29.06 10.80 1.34
C ASN A 408 -28.26 10.95 2.63
N THR A 409 -26.99 10.52 2.64
CA THR A 409 -26.09 10.78 3.79
C THR A 409 -25.80 12.27 3.97
N GLU A 410 -25.63 13.02 2.88
CA GLU A 410 -25.41 14.47 2.94
C GLU A 410 -26.66 15.20 3.43
N LEU A 411 -27.83 14.87 2.89
CA LEU A 411 -29.13 15.40 3.35
C LEU A 411 -29.39 15.08 4.82
N SER A 412 -29.09 13.86 5.26
CA SER A 412 -29.22 13.46 6.66
C SER A 412 -28.25 14.24 7.56
N GLY A 413 -27.02 14.49 7.08
CA GLY A 413 -26.05 15.35 7.76
C GLY A 413 -26.55 16.79 7.91
N ARG A 414 -27.02 17.40 6.81
CA ARG A 414 -27.61 18.75 6.83
C ARG A 414 -28.83 18.84 7.73
N TYR A 415 -29.68 17.80 7.76
CA TYR A 415 -30.81 17.74 8.67
C TYR A 415 -30.36 17.72 10.14
N ALA A 416 -29.32 16.94 10.47
CA ALA A 416 -28.77 16.89 11.82
C ALA A 416 -28.14 18.24 12.23
N GLU A 417 -27.40 18.89 11.34
CA GLU A 417 -26.84 20.23 11.57
C GLU A 417 -27.95 21.25 11.82
N LEU A 418 -28.96 21.29 10.94
CA LEU A 418 -30.09 22.20 11.07
C LEU A 418 -30.90 21.94 12.36
N GLN A 419 -31.01 20.67 12.78
CA GLN A 419 -31.63 20.31 14.05
C GLN A 419 -30.84 20.83 15.26
N VAL A 420 -29.51 20.80 15.20
CA VAL A 420 -28.63 21.37 16.23
C VAL A 420 -28.80 22.89 16.28
N GLU A 421 -28.75 23.57 15.13
CA GLU A 421 -28.95 25.03 15.05
C GLU A 421 -30.34 25.43 15.57
N PHE A 422 -31.39 24.71 15.19
CA PHE A 422 -32.73 24.94 15.70
C PHE A 422 -32.80 24.77 17.22
N SER A 423 -32.17 23.73 17.77
CA SER A 423 -32.12 23.51 19.22
C SER A 423 -31.36 24.62 19.96
N ALA A 424 -30.30 25.16 19.35
CA ALA A 424 -29.53 26.28 19.89
C ALA A 424 -30.37 27.57 19.87
N ALA A 425 -31.04 27.87 18.75
CA ALA A 425 -31.94 29.00 18.63
C ALA A 425 -33.08 28.94 19.67
N VAL A 426 -33.68 27.76 19.86
CA VAL A 426 -34.71 27.54 20.90
C VAL A 426 -34.16 27.81 22.30
N ARG A 427 -32.95 27.34 22.63
CA ARG A 427 -32.30 27.66 23.93
C ARG A 427 -32.10 29.16 24.10
N THR A 428 -31.52 29.84 23.11
CA THR A 428 -31.31 31.30 23.19
C THR A 428 -32.62 32.07 23.34
N SER A 429 -33.69 31.63 22.69
CA SER A 429 -35.02 32.23 22.85
C SER A 429 -35.57 32.02 24.26
N ALA A 430 -35.36 30.84 24.85
CA ALA A 430 -35.75 30.56 26.22
C ALA A 430 -34.97 31.42 27.24
N GLU A 431 -33.65 31.53 27.05
CA GLU A 431 -32.78 32.39 27.88
C GLU A 431 -33.16 33.87 27.76
N GLN A 432 -33.44 34.35 26.55
CA GLN A 432 -33.94 35.70 26.32
C GLN A 432 -35.27 35.95 27.03
N LYS A 433 -36.22 35.00 26.96
CA LYS A 433 -37.50 35.11 27.69
C LYS A 433 -37.29 35.16 29.20
N GLU A 434 -36.39 34.34 29.74
CA GLU A 434 -36.08 34.38 31.19
C GLU A 434 -35.47 35.73 31.60
N LEU A 435 -34.55 36.26 30.78
CA LEU A 435 -33.95 37.56 31.03
C LEU A 435 -34.98 38.68 30.96
N ILE A 436 -35.89 38.65 29.99
CA ILE A 436 -37.00 39.62 29.88
C ILE A 436 -37.88 39.54 31.12
N LEU A 437 -38.26 38.34 31.57
CA LEU A 437 -39.06 38.16 32.78
C LEU A 437 -38.35 38.72 34.03
N LYS A 438 -37.03 38.51 34.15
CA LYS A 438 -36.22 39.12 35.21
C LYS A 438 -36.22 40.64 35.12
N LEU A 439 -36.01 41.21 33.94
CA LEU A 439 -36.03 42.66 33.73
C LEU A 439 -37.41 43.26 34.00
N GLU A 440 -38.49 42.59 33.59
CA GLU A 440 -39.86 43.00 33.90
C GLU A 440 -40.11 42.96 35.41
N HIS A 441 -39.61 41.93 36.11
CA HIS A 441 -39.69 41.85 37.57
C HIS A 441 -38.90 42.98 38.25
N ASP A 442 -37.67 43.23 37.81
CA ASP A 442 -36.81 44.29 38.36
C ASP A 442 -37.41 45.68 38.09
N LEU A 443 -37.94 45.92 36.90
CA LEU A 443 -38.66 47.15 36.57
C LEU A 443 -39.93 47.31 37.40
N SER A 444 -40.70 46.24 37.60
CA SER A 444 -41.87 46.28 38.49
C SER A 444 -41.49 46.61 39.93
N THR A 445 -40.33 46.12 40.39
CA THR A 445 -39.78 46.42 41.71
C THR A 445 -39.36 47.89 41.78
N ILE A 446 -38.63 48.41 40.79
CA ILE A 446 -38.25 49.83 40.72
C ILE A 446 -39.49 50.74 40.64
N GLN A 447 -40.50 50.37 39.87
CA GLN A 447 -41.73 51.15 39.73
C GLN A 447 -42.54 51.14 41.04
N SER A 448 -42.54 50.02 41.78
CA SER A 448 -43.09 49.97 43.14
C SER A 448 -42.31 50.85 44.13
N MET A 449 -40.98 50.93 44.00
CA MET A 449 -40.14 51.83 44.81
C MET A 449 -40.29 53.30 44.41
N THR A 450 -40.58 53.58 43.13
CA THR A 450 -40.83 54.93 42.60
C THR A 450 -42.24 55.44 42.95
N SER A 451 -43.16 54.55 43.35
CA SER A 451 -44.51 54.90 43.80
C SER A 451 -44.59 55.46 45.24
N LEU A 452 -43.45 55.65 45.92
CA LEU A 452 -43.38 56.46 47.15
C LEU A 452 -43.53 57.94 46.77
N PRO A 453 -44.59 58.65 47.24
CA PRO A 453 -44.89 60.00 46.80
C PRO A 453 -43.80 60.97 47.28
N ARG A 454 -43.04 61.53 46.34
CA ARG A 454 -42.12 62.64 46.60
C ARG A 454 -42.75 63.93 46.06
N PRO A 455 -42.83 65.02 46.85
CA PRO A 455 -43.60 66.19 46.50
C PRO A 455 -42.93 67.01 45.39
N ASP A 456 -43.78 67.47 44.47
CA ASP A 456 -43.66 68.54 43.48
C ASP A 456 -42.33 69.30 43.41
N ALA A 457 -41.66 69.16 42.26
CA ALA A 457 -40.78 70.19 41.73
C ALA A 457 -40.94 70.22 40.20
N GLU A 458 -41.62 71.27 39.74
CA GLU A 458 -41.77 71.69 38.35
C GLU A 458 -40.40 71.84 37.65
N GLY A 459 -40.32 71.47 36.37
CA GLY A 459 -39.11 71.73 35.59
C GLY A 459 -39.02 71.04 34.24
N SER A 460 -39.91 71.41 33.32
CA SER A 460 -39.72 71.56 31.86
C SER A 460 -38.97 70.49 31.04
N ASP A 461 -39.73 69.89 30.13
CA ASP A 461 -39.38 69.32 28.82
C ASP A 461 -38.06 69.76 28.19
N LEU A 462 -37.26 68.77 27.75
CA LEU A 462 -36.72 68.73 26.38
C LEU A 462 -36.65 67.29 25.88
N SER A 463 -37.20 67.11 24.70
CA SER A 463 -37.56 65.87 24.01
C SER A 463 -36.43 65.31 23.13
N ASN A 464 -36.55 63.99 22.89
CA ASN A 464 -36.01 63.20 21.79
C ASN A 464 -34.50 62.87 21.72
N MET A 465 -34.20 61.68 22.26
CA MET A 465 -33.70 60.50 21.50
C MET A 465 -32.97 60.76 20.18
N ASP A 466 -31.66 60.53 20.16
CA ASP A 466 -31.03 59.64 19.18
C ASP A 466 -29.66 59.10 19.69
N ASN A 467 -29.66 57.79 19.96
CA ASN A 467 -28.59 56.81 19.74
C ASN A 467 -27.11 57.14 20.11
N ILE A 468 -26.65 56.51 21.20
CA ILE A 468 -25.24 56.28 21.61
C ILE A 468 -25.02 54.75 21.49
N PRO A 469 -23.88 54.20 20.97
CA PRO A 469 -22.62 54.23 21.74
C PRO A 469 -21.27 54.25 20.98
N GLU A 470 -20.42 55.23 21.33
CA GLU A 470 -18.95 55.21 21.14
C GLU A 470 -18.21 54.92 22.47
N PRO A 471 -17.83 53.66 22.78
CA PRO A 471 -16.98 53.33 23.92
C PRO A 471 -15.50 53.14 23.51
N ILE A 472 -14.92 54.06 22.74
CA ILE A 472 -13.48 54.05 22.39
C ILE A 472 -12.75 55.35 22.79
N LYS A 473 -13.46 56.41 23.21
CA LYS A 473 -12.81 57.68 23.58
C LYS A 473 -12.36 57.78 25.04
N GLU A 474 -12.85 56.91 25.93
CA GLU A 474 -12.59 57.06 27.38
C GLU A 474 -11.33 56.31 27.87
N ALA A 475 -10.81 55.35 27.10
CA ALA A 475 -9.65 54.56 27.51
C ALA A 475 -8.29 55.26 27.32
N THR A 476 -8.22 56.37 26.57
CA THR A 476 -6.95 57.09 26.30
C THR A 476 -6.77 58.34 27.17
N ALA A 477 -7.79 58.77 27.93
CA ALA A 477 -7.72 60.00 28.73
C ALA A 477 -7.15 59.83 30.15
N MET A 478 -6.76 58.62 30.57
CA MET A 478 -6.24 58.37 31.93
C MET A 478 -4.71 58.45 32.09
N PHE A 479 -3.94 58.82 31.05
CA PHE A 479 -2.46 58.85 31.13
C PHE A 479 -1.81 60.24 31.03
N THR A 480 -2.57 61.34 31.11
CA THR A 480 -2.00 62.68 31.24
C THR A 480 -2.31 63.25 32.62
N GLY A 481 -1.31 63.18 33.49
CA GLY A 481 -1.38 63.68 34.86
C GLY A 481 -1.72 65.16 34.90
N THR A 482 -2.79 65.51 35.62
CA THR A 482 -2.93 66.82 36.26
C THR A 482 -3.60 66.61 37.61
N SER A 483 -2.89 66.98 38.66
CA SER A 483 -3.40 67.07 40.03
C SER A 483 -4.44 68.20 40.10
N LEU A 484 -5.66 67.92 40.59
CA LEU A 484 -6.40 68.74 41.57
C LEU A 484 -7.85 68.27 41.80
N ASN A 485 -8.20 68.29 43.09
CA ASN A 485 -9.52 68.49 43.72
C ASN A 485 -10.42 67.29 44.08
N LYS A 486 -10.47 67.08 45.40
CA LYS A 486 -11.57 66.48 46.17
C LYS A 486 -12.93 67.07 45.76
N ALA A 487 -13.76 66.25 45.14
CA ALA A 487 -15.20 66.27 45.34
C ALA A 487 -15.61 64.81 45.62
N GLY A 488 -16.13 64.54 46.81
CA GLY A 488 -16.58 63.20 47.18
C GLY A 488 -17.76 62.81 46.30
N LEU A 489 -17.58 61.75 45.49
CA LEU A 489 -18.70 61.10 44.82
C LEU A 489 -19.62 60.47 45.88
N PRO A 490 -20.95 60.52 45.71
CA PRO A 490 -21.89 59.88 46.63
C PRO A 490 -21.59 58.38 46.74
N GLN A 491 -21.57 57.87 47.97
CA GLN A 491 -21.14 56.49 48.30
C GLN A 491 -21.90 55.41 47.50
N GLY A 492 -23.17 55.64 47.17
CA GLY A 492 -23.97 54.73 46.34
C GLY A 492 -23.53 54.59 44.87
N GLN A 493 -22.81 55.58 44.31
CA GLN A 493 -22.29 55.52 42.94
C GLN A 493 -21.00 54.69 42.86
N MET A 494 -20.22 54.69 43.94
CA MET A 494 -19.01 53.86 44.12
C MET A 494 -19.37 52.38 44.29
N ASP A 495 -20.40 52.08 45.09
CA ASP A 495 -20.90 50.71 45.27
C ASP A 495 -21.50 50.14 43.98
N SER A 496 -22.15 50.99 43.16
CA SER A 496 -22.68 50.62 41.85
C SER A 496 -21.56 50.29 40.84
N LEU A 497 -20.48 51.09 40.79
CA LEU A 497 -19.31 50.80 39.95
C LEU A 497 -18.58 49.52 40.38
N LEU A 498 -18.44 49.28 41.68
CA LEU A 498 -17.85 48.04 42.20
C LEU A 498 -18.72 46.81 41.87
N SER A 499 -20.04 46.95 41.95
CA SER A 499 -20.99 45.91 41.52
C SER A 499 -20.83 45.58 40.03
N ILE A 500 -20.77 46.60 39.16
CA ILE A 500 -20.59 46.42 37.71
C ILE A 500 -19.26 45.73 37.41
N ILE A 501 -18.16 46.20 38.00
CA ILE A 501 -16.82 45.61 37.81
C ILE A 501 -16.77 44.17 38.33
N SER A 502 -17.40 43.89 39.47
CA SER A 502 -17.49 42.52 39.99
C SER A 502 -18.29 41.60 39.06
N SER A 503 -19.40 42.09 38.49
CA SER A 503 -20.21 41.34 37.54
C SER A 503 -19.46 41.08 36.22
N GLN A 504 -18.70 42.06 35.72
CA GLN A 504 -17.87 41.89 34.53
C GLN A 504 -16.75 40.88 34.79
N ARG A 505 -16.07 40.98 35.93
CA ARG A 505 -15.05 40.01 36.34
C ARG A 505 -15.62 38.60 36.45
N GLU A 506 -16.83 38.45 36.97
CA GLU A 506 -17.51 37.15 37.06
C GLU A 506 -17.87 36.60 35.68
N ARG A 507 -18.39 37.44 34.77
CA ARG A 507 -18.66 37.04 33.37
C ARG A 507 -17.38 36.62 32.65
N PHE A 508 -16.28 37.34 32.82
CA PHE A 508 -14.99 36.95 32.24
C PHE A 508 -14.46 35.66 32.85
N ARG A 509 -14.62 35.45 34.17
CA ARG A 509 -14.23 34.19 34.82
C ARG A 509 -15.06 33.01 34.29
N SER A 510 -16.37 33.18 34.16
CA SER A 510 -17.28 32.17 33.60
C SER A 510 -16.93 31.83 32.15
N ARG A 511 -16.73 32.85 31.31
CA ARG A 511 -16.34 32.65 29.90
C ARG A 511 -14.99 31.98 29.76
N ASN A 512 -14.03 32.31 30.63
CA ASN A 512 -12.73 31.66 30.62
C ASN A 512 -12.83 30.18 31.07
N GLN A 513 -13.70 29.89 32.04
CA GLN A 513 -13.97 28.53 32.48
C GLN A 513 -14.67 27.69 31.40
N GLU A 514 -15.62 28.28 30.65
CA GLU A 514 -16.24 27.66 29.47
C GLU A 514 -15.22 27.38 28.37
N LEU A 515 -14.36 28.34 28.03
CA LEU A 515 -13.30 28.17 27.04
C LEU A 515 -12.28 27.10 27.46
N GLU A 516 -11.94 27.03 28.75
CA GLU A 516 -11.10 25.95 29.27
C GLU A 516 -11.80 24.58 29.18
N ALA A 517 -13.11 24.51 29.43
CA ALA A 517 -13.88 23.28 29.30
C ALA A 517 -13.98 22.82 27.84
N GLU A 518 -14.22 23.74 26.92
CA GLU A 518 -14.24 23.49 25.47
C GLU A 518 -12.86 23.03 24.97
N SER A 519 -11.79 23.69 25.42
CA SER A 519 -10.41 23.29 25.09
C SER A 519 -10.10 21.88 25.60
N ARG A 520 -10.50 21.54 26.82
CA ARG A 520 -10.34 20.18 27.38
C ARG A 520 -11.15 19.15 26.59
N SER A 521 -12.39 19.49 26.20
CA SER A 521 -13.25 18.63 25.38
C SER A 521 -12.64 18.35 24.01
N MET A 522 -12.16 19.40 23.31
CA MET A 522 -11.47 19.29 22.02
C MET A 522 -10.19 18.45 22.13
N GLN A 523 -9.46 18.57 23.24
CA GLN A 523 -8.26 17.78 23.47
C GLN A 523 -8.59 16.30 23.71
N GLN A 524 -9.71 16.01 24.39
CA GLN A 524 -10.21 14.64 24.57
C GLN A 524 -10.68 14.02 23.24
N THR A 525 -11.39 14.77 22.40
CA THR A 525 -11.81 14.27 21.08
C THR A 525 -10.62 14.02 20.16
N MET A 526 -9.59 14.88 20.19
CA MET A 526 -8.34 14.62 19.48
C MET A 526 -7.66 13.33 19.92
N GLN A 527 -7.59 13.07 21.24
CA GLN A 527 -7.01 11.84 21.76
C GLN A 527 -7.84 10.60 21.38
N ALA A 528 -9.17 10.69 21.44
CA ALA A 528 -10.07 9.63 21.01
C ALA A 528 -9.87 9.30 19.51
N LEU A 529 -9.88 10.31 18.64
CA LEU A 529 -9.64 10.13 17.21
C LEU A 529 -8.24 9.56 16.91
N GLN A 530 -7.21 9.97 17.66
CA GLN A 530 -5.86 9.38 17.52
C GLN A 530 -5.86 7.90 17.89
N SER A 531 -6.50 7.53 19.00
CA SER A 531 -6.62 6.13 19.42
C SER A 531 -7.41 5.27 18.44
N GLU A 532 -8.45 5.84 17.81
CA GLU A 532 -9.23 5.18 16.77
C GLU A 532 -8.43 5.02 15.48
N LEU A 533 -7.66 6.04 15.09
CA LEU A 533 -6.74 5.92 13.96
C LEU A 533 -5.68 4.83 14.19
N ASP A 534 -5.14 4.73 15.40
CA ASP A 534 -4.15 3.72 15.74
C ASP A 534 -4.77 2.31 15.84
N SER A 535 -6.02 2.19 16.32
CA SER A 535 -6.75 0.91 16.31
C SER A 535 -7.05 0.46 14.88
N LEU A 536 -7.54 1.36 14.02
CA LEU A 536 -7.79 1.07 12.60
C LEU A 536 -6.51 0.70 11.86
N ARG A 537 -5.38 1.37 12.15
CA ARG A 537 -4.07 0.98 11.60
C ARG A 537 -3.68 -0.43 12.04
N ALA A 538 -3.84 -0.75 13.33
CA ALA A 538 -3.52 -2.08 13.85
C ALA A 538 -4.41 -3.17 13.22
N ASP A 539 -5.69 -2.89 13.03
CA ASP A 539 -6.62 -3.84 12.42
C ASP A 539 -6.41 -3.97 10.90
N ASN A 540 -6.08 -2.88 10.20
CA ASN A 540 -5.66 -2.92 8.80
C ASN A 540 -4.40 -3.78 8.61
N ILE A 541 -3.42 -3.68 9.52
CA ILE A 541 -2.26 -4.55 9.51
C ILE A 541 -2.69 -6.01 9.70
N LYS A 542 -3.53 -6.34 10.70
CA LYS A 542 -4.06 -7.71 10.92
C LYS A 542 -4.82 -8.26 9.70
N LEU A 543 -5.64 -7.42 9.07
CA LEU A 543 -6.37 -7.74 7.84
C LEU A 543 -5.38 -8.06 6.72
N TYR A 544 -4.32 -7.27 6.57
CA TYR A 544 -3.24 -7.55 5.64
C TYR A 544 -2.55 -8.89 5.95
N GLU A 545 -2.28 -9.23 7.22
CA GLU A 545 -1.71 -10.54 7.59
C GLU A 545 -2.64 -11.69 7.16
N LYS A 546 -3.96 -11.55 7.38
CA LYS A 546 -4.97 -12.53 6.96
C LYS A 546 -5.04 -12.65 5.43
N ILE A 547 -4.99 -11.52 4.71
CA ILE A 547 -4.99 -11.51 3.24
C ILE A 547 -3.74 -12.21 2.71
N LYS A 548 -2.55 -11.91 3.26
CA LYS A 548 -1.29 -12.55 2.87
C LYS A 548 -1.30 -14.05 3.20
N PHE A 549 -1.87 -14.44 4.34
CA PHE A 549 -2.07 -15.85 4.69
C PHE A 549 -3.02 -16.56 3.71
N LEU A 550 -4.11 -15.92 3.30
CA LEU A 550 -5.05 -16.47 2.31
C LEU A 550 -4.48 -16.47 0.88
N GLN A 551 -3.66 -15.49 0.51
CA GLN A 551 -2.93 -15.44 -0.76
C GLN A 551 -1.79 -16.47 -0.86
N SER A 552 -1.32 -17.00 0.27
CA SER A 552 -0.35 -18.10 0.28
C SER A 552 -0.94 -19.44 -0.21
N TYR A 553 -2.27 -19.54 -0.36
CA TYR A 553 -2.91 -20.62 -1.11
C TYR A 553 -2.83 -20.33 -2.62
N PRO A 554 -2.36 -21.28 -3.45
CA PRO A 554 -2.11 -21.02 -4.86
C PRO A 554 -3.45 -20.87 -5.60
N GLY A 555 -3.79 -19.66 -6.02
CA GLY A 555 -5.01 -19.46 -6.82
C GLY A 555 -5.38 -18.07 -7.30
N ARG A 556 -4.91 -16.97 -6.69
CA ARG A 556 -5.26 -15.61 -7.18
C ARG A 556 -4.12 -14.61 -6.97
N ALA A 557 -3.35 -14.38 -8.04
CA ALA A 557 -2.54 -13.17 -8.18
C ALA A 557 -3.43 -12.05 -8.74
N GLY A 558 -3.68 -11.03 -7.92
CA GLY A 558 -4.39 -9.80 -8.29
C GLY A 558 -3.51 -8.59 -7.97
N GLY A 559 -3.57 -7.56 -8.82
CA GLY A 559 -2.58 -6.51 -8.98
C GLY A 559 -2.15 -5.76 -7.70
N SER A 560 -0.89 -5.35 -7.72
CA SER A 560 -0.22 -4.58 -6.67
C SER A 560 -0.85 -3.19 -6.53
N ASP A 561 -1.55 -2.96 -5.42
CA ASP A 561 -2.06 -1.66 -5.01
C ASP A 561 -1.10 -0.99 -3.99
N ASP A 562 -0.95 0.33 -4.06
CA ASP A 562 0.05 1.08 -3.29
C ASP A 562 -0.25 1.06 -1.77
N THR A 563 -1.53 0.96 -1.41
CA THR A 563 -1.97 0.78 -0.01
C THR A 563 -1.48 -0.56 0.56
N VAL A 564 -1.47 -1.60 -0.26
CA VAL A 564 -1.02 -2.96 0.07
C VAL A 564 0.50 -2.97 0.28
N MET A 565 1.26 -2.20 -0.50
CA MET A 565 2.72 -2.02 -0.30
C MET A 565 3.06 -1.32 1.02
N ARG A 566 2.30 -0.29 1.42
CA ARG A 566 2.53 0.42 2.70
C ARG A 566 2.29 -0.47 3.92
N TYR A 567 1.21 -1.24 3.92
CA TYR A 567 0.93 -2.19 5.00
C TYR A 567 1.83 -3.43 4.93
N SER A 568 2.28 -3.84 3.73
CA SER A 568 3.30 -4.88 3.54
C SER A 568 4.61 -4.54 4.23
N SER A 569 5.12 -3.32 4.01
CA SER A 569 6.34 -2.83 4.64
C SER A 569 6.24 -2.80 6.18
N GLN A 570 5.12 -2.30 6.70
CA GLN A 570 4.87 -2.27 8.16
C GLN A 570 4.72 -3.67 8.77
N TYR A 571 4.17 -4.62 8.03
CA TYR A 571 4.06 -6.02 8.44
C TYR A 571 5.42 -6.73 8.43
N GLU A 572 6.21 -6.56 7.36
CA GLU A 572 7.55 -7.15 7.23
C GLU A 572 8.53 -6.62 8.27
N GLU A 573 8.43 -5.33 8.61
CA GLU A 573 9.22 -4.72 9.68
C GLU A 573 8.89 -5.29 11.08
N ARG A 574 7.66 -5.77 11.30
CA ARG A 574 7.27 -6.45 12.55
C ARG A 574 7.68 -7.92 12.60
N LEU A 575 7.83 -8.57 11.44
CA LEU A 575 8.15 -9.99 11.34
C LEU A 575 9.64 -10.30 11.34
N ASP A 576 10.50 -9.32 11.07
CA ASP A 576 11.95 -9.52 11.09
C ASP A 576 12.57 -9.07 12.44
N PRO A 577 12.70 -9.98 13.42
CA PRO A 577 13.34 -9.68 14.71
C PRO A 577 14.81 -9.24 14.54
N PHE A 578 15.47 -9.60 13.43
CA PHE A 578 16.85 -9.17 13.16
C PHE A 578 16.93 -7.76 12.59
N ALA A 579 15.92 -7.29 11.86
CA ALA A 579 15.84 -5.89 11.41
C ALA A 579 15.66 -4.93 12.61
N SER A 580 14.76 -5.26 13.54
CA SER A 580 14.56 -4.47 14.76
C SER A 580 15.77 -4.53 15.69
N PHE A 581 16.42 -5.69 15.81
CA PHE A 581 17.67 -5.86 16.56
C PHE A 581 18.83 -5.08 15.93
N SER A 582 19.03 -5.17 14.61
CA SER A 582 20.10 -4.44 13.91
C SER A 582 19.90 -2.92 13.95
N LYS A 583 18.66 -2.42 13.91
CA LYS A 583 18.35 -1.00 14.15
C LYS A 583 18.71 -0.58 15.58
N ARG A 584 18.29 -1.35 16.59
CA ARG A 584 18.63 -1.09 18.00
C ARG A 584 20.14 -1.14 18.24
N GLU A 585 20.84 -2.06 17.59
CA GLU A 585 22.29 -2.18 17.73
C GLU A 585 23.04 -1.05 17.04
N ARG A 586 22.61 -0.64 15.83
CA ARG A 586 23.12 0.60 15.19
C ARG A 586 22.88 1.82 16.06
N GLN A 587 21.73 1.90 16.73
CA GLN A 587 21.40 3.00 17.64
C GLN A 587 22.24 2.97 18.92
N ARG A 588 22.52 1.79 19.49
CA ARG A 588 23.49 1.65 20.60
C ARG A 588 24.89 2.08 20.18
N ARG A 589 25.38 1.64 19.01
CA ARG A 589 26.67 2.07 18.47
C ARG A 589 26.72 3.58 18.22
N TYR A 590 25.62 4.16 17.71
CA TYR A 590 25.48 5.60 17.54
C TYR A 590 25.52 6.36 18.87
N LEU A 591 24.85 5.85 19.91
CA LEU A 591 24.87 6.47 21.24
C LEU A 591 26.24 6.36 21.92
N SER A 592 26.97 5.26 21.72
CA SER A 592 28.33 5.06 22.25
C SER A 592 29.41 5.90 21.56
N LEU A 593 29.10 6.56 20.43
CA LEU A 593 30.06 7.42 19.73
C LEU A 593 30.27 8.75 20.47
N SER A 594 31.51 9.24 20.45
CA SER A 594 31.89 10.54 21.01
C SER A 594 31.11 11.67 20.31
N PRO A 595 30.81 12.79 20.99
CA PRO A 595 30.14 13.94 20.36
C PRO A 595 30.82 14.42 19.06
N TRP A 596 32.14 14.32 18.98
CA TRP A 596 32.92 14.67 17.78
C TRP A 596 32.76 13.66 16.65
N ASP A 597 32.69 12.37 16.97
CA ASP A 597 32.43 11.31 15.99
C ASP A 597 30.99 11.39 15.46
N LYS A 598 30.04 11.79 16.30
CA LYS A 598 28.65 12.05 15.90
C LYS A 598 28.56 13.22 14.93
N ALA A 599 29.29 14.31 15.18
CA ALA A 599 29.37 15.45 14.26
C ALA A 599 30.05 15.09 12.93
N THR A 600 31.10 14.25 12.97
CA THR A 600 31.78 13.79 11.75
C THR A 600 30.91 12.82 10.95
N LEU A 601 30.17 11.93 11.61
CA LEU A 601 29.21 11.03 10.98
C LEU A 601 27.99 11.77 10.42
N SER A 602 27.49 12.82 11.09
CA SER A 602 26.40 13.63 10.55
C SER A 602 26.86 14.43 9.33
N LEU A 603 28.05 15.04 9.39
CA LEU A 603 28.66 15.74 8.26
C LEU A 603 28.93 14.78 7.09
N GLY A 604 29.49 13.61 7.37
CA GLY A 604 29.72 12.56 6.37
C GLY A 604 28.42 12.08 5.74
N ARG A 605 27.36 11.88 6.54
CA ARG A 605 26.06 11.43 6.02
C ARG A 605 25.39 12.49 5.15
N VAL A 606 25.53 13.78 5.48
CA VAL A 606 25.05 14.90 4.65
C VAL A 606 25.83 15.01 3.33
N ILE A 607 27.16 14.82 3.38
CA ILE A 607 27.98 14.82 2.17
C ILE A 607 27.64 13.62 1.28
N LEU A 608 27.44 12.42 1.84
CA LEU A 608 27.14 11.21 1.07
C LEU A 608 25.68 11.12 0.60
N SER A 609 24.72 11.72 1.30
CA SER A 609 23.30 11.60 0.95
C SER A 609 22.93 12.43 -0.29
N ASN A 610 23.58 13.56 -0.51
CA ASN A 610 23.22 14.48 -1.59
C ASN A 610 24.23 14.43 -2.74
N LYS A 611 23.74 14.19 -3.98
CA LYS A 611 24.55 14.18 -5.20
C LYS A 611 25.32 15.50 -5.39
N MET A 612 24.70 16.65 -5.10
CA MET A 612 25.34 17.96 -5.20
C MET A 612 26.43 18.14 -4.14
N ALA A 613 26.19 17.70 -2.90
CA ALA A 613 27.18 17.79 -1.82
C ALA A 613 28.43 16.94 -2.11
N ARG A 614 28.26 15.74 -2.69
CA ARG A 614 29.38 14.91 -3.16
C ARG A 614 30.21 15.63 -4.23
N THR A 615 29.56 16.25 -5.21
CA THR A 615 30.24 17.00 -6.27
C THR A 615 31.01 18.19 -5.72
N ILE A 616 30.42 18.96 -4.80
CA ILE A 616 31.08 20.11 -4.15
C ILE A 616 32.27 19.64 -3.31
N ALA A 617 32.13 18.58 -2.52
CA ALA A 617 33.22 18.03 -1.72
C ALA A 617 34.38 17.53 -2.59
N PHE A 618 34.08 16.92 -3.74
CA PHE A 618 35.08 16.51 -4.72
C PHE A 618 35.84 17.71 -5.30
N PHE A 619 35.14 18.76 -5.75
CA PHE A 619 35.81 19.96 -6.25
C PHE A 619 36.57 20.73 -5.16
N TYR A 620 36.06 20.76 -3.93
CA TYR A 620 36.73 21.37 -2.79
C TYR A 620 38.04 20.65 -2.45
N THR A 621 38.02 19.32 -2.39
CA THR A 621 39.23 18.53 -2.16
C THR A 621 40.23 18.68 -3.30
N LEU A 622 39.79 18.68 -4.56
CA LEU A 622 40.64 18.93 -5.72
C LEU A 622 41.29 20.32 -5.68
N PHE A 623 40.50 21.35 -5.36
CA PHE A 623 41.00 22.72 -5.20
C PHE A 623 42.04 22.83 -4.10
N LEU A 624 41.81 22.18 -2.95
CA LEU A 624 42.75 22.16 -1.84
C LEU A 624 44.06 21.47 -2.23
N HIS A 625 44.00 20.36 -2.97
CA HIS A 625 45.19 19.72 -3.51
C HIS A 625 45.93 20.63 -4.49
N CYS A 626 45.24 21.29 -5.43
CA CYS A 626 45.86 22.26 -6.33
C CYS A 626 46.54 23.41 -5.56
N LEU A 627 45.91 23.91 -4.49
CA LEU A 627 46.47 24.96 -3.65
C LEU A 627 47.75 24.48 -2.94
N VAL A 628 47.73 23.27 -2.36
CA VAL A 628 48.91 22.66 -1.76
C VAL A 628 50.03 22.50 -2.78
N PHE A 629 49.72 22.00 -3.99
CA PHE A 629 50.70 21.89 -5.08
C PHE A 629 51.27 23.25 -5.50
N LEU A 630 50.45 24.30 -5.59
CA LEU A 630 50.91 25.65 -5.92
C LEU A 630 51.82 26.23 -4.83
N VAL A 631 51.50 25.99 -3.56
CA VAL A 631 52.35 26.42 -2.43
C VAL A 631 53.69 25.68 -2.50
N LEU A 632 53.67 24.35 -2.66
CA LEU A 632 54.88 23.55 -2.79
C LEU A 632 55.72 23.93 -4.01
N TYR A 633 55.07 24.22 -5.14
CA TYR A 633 55.73 24.71 -6.35
C TYR A 633 56.40 26.05 -6.11
N LYS A 634 55.69 27.01 -5.47
CA LYS A 634 56.25 28.33 -5.15
C LYS A 634 57.43 28.22 -4.20
N THR A 635 57.35 27.36 -3.19
CA THR A 635 58.47 27.14 -2.25
C THR A 635 59.67 26.51 -2.97
N ALA A 636 59.46 25.50 -3.80
CA ALA A 636 60.52 24.84 -4.56
C ALA A 636 61.18 25.79 -5.58
N TRP A 637 60.36 26.60 -6.26
CA TRP A 637 60.82 27.61 -7.21
C TRP A 637 61.66 28.71 -6.53
N SER A 638 61.19 29.22 -5.39
CA SER A 638 61.93 30.20 -4.60
C SER A 638 63.27 29.64 -4.10
N GLU A 639 63.28 28.38 -3.69
CA GLU A 639 64.51 27.71 -3.25
C GLU A 639 65.48 27.50 -4.42
N SER A 640 64.99 27.09 -5.60
CA SER A 640 65.80 26.96 -6.82
C SER A 640 66.47 28.27 -7.21
N ILE A 641 65.73 29.38 -7.23
CA ILE A 641 66.30 30.71 -7.53
C ILE A 641 67.38 31.10 -6.51
N GLY A 642 67.18 30.77 -5.23
CA GLY A 642 68.19 30.98 -4.19
C GLY A 642 69.47 30.19 -4.46
N ARG A 643 69.35 28.93 -4.87
CA ARG A 643 70.49 28.08 -5.26
C ARG A 643 71.20 28.61 -6.52
N ASP A 644 70.44 29.04 -7.52
CA ASP A 644 71.02 29.60 -8.76
C ASP A 644 71.76 30.92 -8.51
N CYS A 645 71.21 31.78 -7.64
CA CYS A 645 71.85 33.03 -7.24
C CYS A 645 73.15 32.77 -6.46
N THR A 646 73.14 31.82 -5.51
CA THR A 646 74.34 31.44 -4.76
C THR A 646 75.40 30.81 -5.66
N ALA A 647 75.01 29.94 -6.59
CA ALA A 647 75.91 29.38 -7.60
C ALA A 647 76.50 30.47 -8.52
N PHE A 648 75.69 31.44 -8.95
CA PHE A 648 76.15 32.57 -9.76
C PHE A 648 77.13 33.46 -9.00
N CYS A 649 76.85 33.77 -7.73
CA CYS A 649 77.75 34.53 -6.87
C CYS A 649 79.08 33.79 -6.64
N ALA A 650 79.03 32.48 -6.38
CA ALA A 650 80.22 31.64 -6.22
C ALA A 650 81.06 31.60 -7.50
N LYS A 651 80.42 31.45 -8.67
CA LYS A 651 81.10 31.50 -9.96
C LYS A 651 81.74 32.86 -10.21
N LYS A 652 81.02 33.97 -9.97
CA LYS A 652 81.55 35.32 -10.15
C LYS A 652 82.73 35.61 -9.22
N TYR A 653 82.67 35.11 -7.98
CA TYR A 653 83.79 35.19 -7.04
C TYR A 653 85.00 34.38 -7.52
N SER A 654 84.78 33.14 -7.98
CA SER A 654 85.82 32.30 -8.58
C SER A 654 86.47 32.97 -9.80
N ASP A 655 85.66 33.53 -10.70
CA ASP A 655 86.14 34.23 -11.90
C ASP A 655 86.92 35.50 -11.52
N HIS A 656 86.51 36.23 -10.47
CA HIS A 656 87.26 37.37 -9.94
C HIS A 656 88.60 36.93 -9.35
N LEU A 657 88.61 35.86 -8.55
CA LEU A 657 89.84 35.31 -7.96
C LEU A 657 90.83 34.90 -9.06
N HIS A 658 90.36 34.18 -10.07
CA HIS A 658 91.17 33.75 -11.21
C HIS A 658 91.67 34.95 -12.04
N ARG A 659 90.88 36.01 -12.19
CA ARG A 659 91.27 37.17 -13.02
C ARG A 659 92.22 38.15 -12.33
N PHE A 660 92.11 38.29 -11.02
CA PHE A 660 92.84 39.33 -10.28
C PHE A 660 93.91 38.79 -9.33
N HIS A 661 93.90 37.50 -8.97
CA HIS A 661 94.82 36.92 -8.00
C HIS A 661 95.62 35.71 -8.51
N GLU A 662 95.44 35.28 -9.76
CA GLU A 662 96.17 34.12 -10.30
C GLU A 662 97.64 34.42 -10.67
N ASN A 663 98.05 35.70 -10.73
CA ASN A 663 99.44 36.11 -10.97
C ASN A 663 100.12 36.71 -9.72
N ASP A 664 99.51 36.64 -8.54
CA ASP A 664 100.18 36.99 -7.29
C ASP A 664 100.95 35.75 -6.80
N ASP A 665 102.20 35.60 -7.27
CA ASP A 665 103.22 34.63 -6.81
C ASP A 665 103.68 34.93 -5.35
N ASN A 666 102.75 35.17 -4.43
CA ASN A 666 103.02 35.31 -2.99
C ASN A 666 101.86 34.80 -2.14
N LEU A 667 101.49 33.54 -2.36
CA LEU A 667 100.84 32.71 -1.35
C LEU A 667 101.27 31.25 -1.47
#